data_AF-D3HT15-F1
#
_entry.id   AF-D3HT15-F1
#
_cell.length_a   1.000
_cell.length_b   1.000
_cell.length_c   1.000
_cell.angle_alpha   90.00
_cell.angle_beta   90.00
_cell.angle_gamma   90.00
#
_symmetry.space_group_name_H-M   'P 1'
#
loop_
_entity.id
_entity.type
_entity.pdbx_description
1 polymer ?
#
loop_
_entity_poly.entity_id
_entity_poly.type
_entity_poly.pdbx_seq_one_letter_code
_entity_poly.pdbx_strand_id
1 'polypeptide(L)'
;MKLYDLRQLLNEYDQTWYTRKLIYGDHKRGQKLRQYLKQFAKKRDDYELTSVDILNLLQKIPETTAIDSQLKLMQSIRIKLDEHYLFDIYVVLNSAGMIHENNFSIIYDLSFEGRSLLHRLFCGLQSQRIRLNREILSSVLILASQKPHYYKLIESSLRFLESKNHLTSTALNLLTSKANELASVANLFQELDKAEFFNDECLKHFLRRESLYSIDSLIVLLNHAKITLNEELVQQISANNQIHFLIETLSILLGAKELHLKMEHVILLIKQDLTFFIAKNSVLKLLLKNDLLDNQTFEYVCIHDVFSLGQILEILSDKSLLKDNQEIIQNLINMELDSYPFYKAISYLKKADVLDQDTLTSCFKLMAIKQENRNTIVFNFFALFEENNFDVNQKELGILFSLSNANLRRFYGVLSRLSASGMLDHQSFAKALQRVAERLPLVFESVVSKKSTKITNVPRSEFLLDNKHSLFTEHSDSYESGGFGKVKKGYPFVDSGEPLYGVKKLNESDHDKAQKAAIREVKYHRLLGREAFYFFQKGKAHIVSEWQRELSLDHYHANELLQIPMEKRLRCLSSGLTDLNTLHQHYRIHGDVKCQNFILNLNNESMKLIDFGTSHKKASTKSFGWTAAYSDPHCFGDHFCKDLYAMGLVSMYLFPEIYTVSFENGKANILVHKSHFTVHEQAIVNLVQSMMHSEPHLRCTSEHALNYCNQLLNQFNQIDNSLLEDLTSSSMNRAHSTLEDKLRT
;
A
#
# COMPACT_ATOMS: atom_id res chain seq x y z
N MET A 1 7.36 69.69 34.78
CA MET A 1 7.82 70.82 35.63
C MET A 1 6.62 71.61 36.14
N LYS A 2 6.56 71.97 37.43
CA LYS A 2 5.45 72.76 37.98
C LYS A 2 5.66 74.25 37.70
N LEU A 3 4.56 74.99 37.56
CA LEU A 3 4.60 76.45 37.41
C LEU A 3 5.30 77.14 38.59
N TYR A 4 5.12 76.59 39.80
CA TYR A 4 5.87 76.98 41.00
C TYR A 4 7.37 77.03 40.75
N ASP A 5 7.94 76.01 40.12
CA ASP A 5 9.39 75.92 39.89
C ASP A 5 9.88 77.07 39.00
N LEU A 6 9.14 77.43 37.95
CA LEU A 6 9.51 78.55 37.08
C LEU A 6 9.40 79.89 37.79
N ARG A 7 8.33 80.09 38.57
CA ARG A 7 8.13 81.31 39.37
C ARG A 7 9.21 81.47 40.43
N GLN A 8 9.57 80.36 41.10
CA GLN A 8 10.63 80.34 42.10
C GLN A 8 11.98 80.70 41.48
N LEU A 9 12.35 80.07 40.35
CA LEU A 9 13.61 80.39 39.67
C LEU A 9 13.68 81.86 39.24
N LEU A 10 12.58 82.43 38.74
CA LEU A 10 12.52 83.85 38.41
C LEU A 10 12.62 84.75 39.66
N ASN A 11 12.00 84.36 40.78
CA ASN A 11 12.06 85.11 42.03
C ASN A 11 13.50 85.09 42.62
N GLU A 12 14.16 83.93 42.61
CA GLU A 12 15.56 83.79 43.02
C GLU A 12 16.48 84.64 42.13
N TYR A 13 16.22 84.67 40.82
CA TYR A 13 16.91 85.55 39.89
C TYR A 13 16.66 87.03 40.22
N ASP A 14 15.43 87.43 40.49
CA ASP A 14 15.08 88.81 40.80
C ASP A 14 15.72 89.28 42.10
N GLN A 15 15.80 88.42 43.12
CA GLN A 15 16.49 88.70 44.39
C GLN A 15 18.02 88.83 44.20
N THR A 16 18.62 87.97 43.39
CA THR A 16 20.08 87.98 43.16
C THR A 16 20.53 89.03 42.14
N TRP A 17 19.66 89.44 41.20
CA TRP A 17 19.92 90.48 40.19
C TRP A 17 19.53 91.88 40.65
N TYR A 18 18.77 92.01 41.75
CA TYR A 18 18.22 93.29 42.25
C TYR A 18 19.25 94.42 42.35
N THR A 19 20.42 94.15 42.93
CA THR A 19 21.52 95.13 43.08
C THR A 19 22.21 95.47 41.76
N ARG A 20 22.26 94.53 40.80
CA ARG A 20 22.87 94.75 39.47
C ARG A 20 21.90 95.43 38.49
N LYS A 21 20.59 95.26 38.67
CA LYS A 21 19.52 95.85 37.85
C LYS A 21 19.54 97.37 37.83
N LEU A 22 19.91 98.00 38.96
CA LEU A 22 20.09 99.46 39.08
C LEU A 22 21.23 100.00 38.21
N ILE A 23 22.24 99.17 37.90
CA ILE A 23 23.46 99.58 37.19
C ILE A 23 23.43 99.18 35.70
N TYR A 24 22.95 97.97 35.39
CA TYR A 24 23.05 97.39 34.04
C TYR A 24 21.69 97.21 33.34
N GLY A 25 20.59 97.60 34.00
CA GLY A 25 19.24 97.34 33.52
C GLY A 25 18.78 95.89 33.75
N ASP A 26 17.52 95.63 33.41
CA ASP A 26 16.96 94.28 33.50
C ASP A 26 17.51 93.44 32.35
N HIS A 27 17.98 92.22 32.63
CA HIS A 27 18.50 91.35 31.59
C HIS A 27 17.36 90.95 30.64
N LYS A 28 17.54 91.17 29.34
CA LYS A 28 16.53 90.90 28.29
C LYS A 28 15.86 89.51 28.42
N ARG A 29 16.65 88.49 28.79
CA ARG A 29 16.16 87.11 29.02
C ARG A 29 15.20 87.00 30.21
N GLY A 30 15.48 87.68 31.33
CA GLY A 30 14.59 87.72 32.50
C GLY A 30 13.27 88.45 32.21
N GLN A 31 13.33 89.55 31.43
CA GLN A 31 12.14 90.24 30.95
C GLN A 31 11.25 89.35 30.07
N LYS A 32 11.85 88.61 29.12
CA LYS A 32 11.12 87.63 28.29
C LYS A 32 10.43 86.56 29.15
N LEU A 33 11.10 86.05 30.19
CA LEU A 33 10.51 85.06 31.11
C LEU A 33 9.33 85.64 31.90
N ARG A 34 9.45 86.86 32.41
CA ARG A 34 8.33 87.56 33.04
C ARG A 34 7.15 87.72 32.09
N GLN A 35 7.42 88.14 30.85
CA GLN A 35 6.38 88.31 29.84
C GLN A 35 5.70 86.98 29.50
N TYR A 36 6.48 85.90 29.39
CA TYR A 36 5.95 84.55 29.21
C TYR A 36 5.05 84.13 30.38
N LEU A 37 5.50 84.31 31.63
CA LEU A 37 4.75 83.90 32.83
C LEU A 37 3.44 84.66 33.05
N LYS A 38 3.25 85.84 32.44
CA LYS A 38 1.97 86.57 32.48
C LYS A 38 0.80 85.74 31.95
N GLN A 39 1.02 84.85 30.99
CA GLN A 39 -0.04 84.00 30.45
C GLN A 39 -0.60 83.01 31.49
N PHE A 40 0.16 82.73 32.55
CA PHE A 40 -0.24 81.86 33.65
C PHE A 40 -0.68 82.63 34.90
N ALA A 41 -0.94 83.94 34.83
CA ALA A 41 -1.26 84.76 36.01
C ALA A 41 -2.44 84.24 36.84
N LYS A 42 -3.42 83.57 36.19
CA LYS A 42 -4.59 82.97 36.85
C LYS A 42 -4.43 81.49 37.22
N LYS A 43 -3.32 80.85 36.86
CA LYS A 43 -3.03 79.45 37.19
C LYS A 43 -2.37 79.37 38.57
N ARG A 44 -2.76 78.34 39.33
CA ARG A 44 -2.20 78.01 40.65
C ARG A 44 -0.77 77.47 40.50
N ASP A 45 0.02 77.57 41.56
CA ASP A 45 1.43 77.16 41.57
C ASP A 45 1.64 75.65 41.33
N ASP A 46 0.66 74.83 41.70
CA ASP A 46 0.64 73.38 41.47
C ASP A 46 0.34 72.99 40.01
N TYR A 47 0.04 73.95 39.13
CA TYR A 47 -0.17 73.70 37.70
C TYR A 47 1.08 73.06 37.07
N GLU A 48 0.91 71.88 36.51
CA GLU A 48 1.96 71.22 35.73
C GLU A 48 1.97 71.77 34.31
N LEU A 49 3.14 72.25 33.89
CA LEU A 49 3.32 72.78 32.54
C LEU A 49 3.13 71.65 31.53
N THR A 50 2.20 71.85 30.61
CA THR A 50 1.95 70.93 29.51
C THR A 50 3.11 70.96 28.51
N SER A 51 3.20 69.96 27.64
CA SER A 51 4.15 69.95 26.52
C SER A 51 4.03 71.22 25.65
N VAL A 52 2.82 71.71 25.43
CA VAL A 52 2.54 72.96 24.70
C VAL A 52 3.09 74.19 25.44
N ASP A 53 2.93 74.22 26.77
CA ASP A 53 3.49 75.28 27.59
C ASP A 53 5.02 75.29 27.47
N ILE A 54 5.66 74.13 27.64
CA ILE A 54 7.12 74.00 27.52
C ILE A 54 7.60 74.36 26.11
N LEU A 55 6.94 73.91 25.05
CA LEU A 55 7.30 74.29 23.68
C LEU A 55 7.27 75.81 23.48
N ASN A 56 6.21 76.46 23.95
CA ASN A 56 6.07 77.91 23.87
C ASN A 56 7.14 78.66 24.69
N LEU A 57 7.57 78.09 25.82
CA LEU A 57 8.67 78.62 26.62
C LEU A 57 9.97 78.60 25.82
N LEU A 58 10.29 77.45 25.21
CA LEU A 58 11.52 77.25 24.42
C LEU A 58 11.53 78.16 23.19
N GLN A 59 10.39 78.34 22.51
CA GLN A 59 10.28 79.22 21.34
C GLN A 59 10.39 80.71 21.68
N LYS A 60 9.73 81.18 22.76
CA LYS A 60 9.75 82.59 23.18
C LYS A 60 11.09 82.98 23.82
N ILE A 61 11.79 82.01 24.40
CA ILE A 61 13.05 82.20 25.12
C ILE A 61 14.08 81.16 24.65
N PRO A 62 14.56 81.25 23.39
CA PRO A 62 15.53 80.29 22.85
C PRO A 62 16.83 80.25 23.65
N GLU A 63 17.12 81.28 24.43
CA GLU A 63 18.29 81.32 25.31
C GLU A 63 18.24 80.29 26.46
N THR A 64 17.10 79.63 26.67
CA THR A 64 16.94 78.47 27.58
C THR A 64 17.63 77.21 27.07
N THR A 65 17.83 77.08 25.75
CA THR A 65 18.44 75.89 25.12
C THR A 65 19.93 76.07 24.86
N ALA A 66 20.46 77.29 25.01
CA ALA A 66 21.89 77.59 24.82
C ALA A 66 22.76 76.90 25.88
N ILE A 67 23.76 76.12 25.46
CA ILE A 67 24.69 75.40 26.34
C ILE A 67 25.53 76.40 27.17
N ASP A 68 25.94 77.51 26.54
CA ASP A 68 26.79 78.53 27.16
C ASP A 68 26.01 79.75 27.67
N SER A 69 24.76 79.54 28.11
CA SER A 69 23.97 80.65 28.65
C SER A 69 24.63 81.18 29.93
N GLN A 70 25.32 82.32 29.83
CA GLN A 70 25.98 82.99 30.97
C GLN A 70 25.01 83.42 32.10
N LEU A 71 23.70 83.27 31.89
CA LEU A 71 22.68 83.61 32.86
C LEU A 71 22.27 82.36 33.66
N LYS A 72 22.66 82.32 34.94
CA LYS A 72 22.32 81.23 35.88
C LYS A 72 20.83 80.86 35.86
N LEU A 73 19.93 81.84 35.71
CA LEU A 73 18.48 81.61 35.56
C LEU A 73 18.14 80.65 34.41
N MET A 74 18.73 80.86 33.22
CA MET A 74 18.45 80.00 32.05
C MET A 74 19.04 78.60 32.26
N GLN A 75 20.21 78.51 32.88
CA GLN A 75 20.83 77.23 33.25
C GLN A 75 19.97 76.46 34.24
N SER A 76 19.40 77.12 35.25
CA SER A 76 18.51 76.48 36.22
C SER A 76 17.20 76.00 35.59
N ILE A 77 16.61 76.78 34.67
CA ILE A 77 15.42 76.38 33.92
C ILE A 77 15.74 75.17 33.04
N ARG A 78 16.90 75.20 32.36
CA ARG A 78 17.39 74.07 31.58
C ARG A 78 17.52 72.83 32.47
N ILE A 79 18.25 72.89 33.58
CA ILE A 79 18.44 71.75 34.50
C ILE A 79 17.11 71.18 34.99
N LYS A 80 16.12 72.03 35.32
CA LYS A 80 14.80 71.57 35.78
C LYS A 80 13.92 70.97 34.68
N LEU A 81 14.15 71.34 33.42
CA LEU A 81 13.40 70.83 32.26
C LEU A 81 14.13 69.72 31.52
N ASP A 82 15.43 69.55 31.76
CA ASP A 82 16.28 68.59 31.05
C ASP A 82 16.07 67.19 31.62
N GLU A 83 14.85 66.70 31.43
CA GLU A 83 14.55 65.29 31.53
C GLU A 83 15.26 64.58 30.39
N HIS A 84 16.51 64.20 30.66
CA HIS A 84 17.36 63.34 29.87
C HIS A 84 17.21 63.51 28.34
N TYR A 85 18.03 64.40 27.78
CA TYR A 85 18.18 64.67 26.34
C TYR A 85 17.07 65.51 25.70
N LEU A 86 16.05 65.95 26.44
CA LEU A 86 14.94 66.76 25.90
C LEU A 86 15.46 68.02 25.17
N PHE A 87 16.44 68.72 25.75
CA PHE A 87 16.99 69.93 25.15
C PHE A 87 17.80 69.66 23.89
N ASP A 88 18.61 68.61 23.89
CA ASP A 88 19.44 68.25 22.74
C ASP A 88 18.56 67.84 21.55
N ILE A 89 17.51 67.05 21.82
CA ILE A 89 16.48 66.68 20.85
C ILE A 89 15.76 67.92 20.33
N TYR A 90 15.32 68.82 21.22
CA TYR A 90 14.65 70.05 20.82
C TYR A 90 15.55 70.91 19.93
N VAL A 91 16.80 71.15 20.31
CA VAL A 91 17.74 71.99 19.54
C VAL A 91 17.93 71.43 18.14
N VAL A 92 18.25 70.14 18.02
CA VAL A 92 18.49 69.49 16.72
C VAL A 92 17.25 69.52 15.84
N LEU A 93 16.09 69.13 16.36
CA LEU A 93 14.85 69.08 15.59
C LEU A 93 14.33 70.49 15.24
N ASN A 94 14.49 71.47 16.14
CA ASN A 94 14.07 72.85 15.91
C ASN A 94 14.96 73.53 14.86
N SER A 95 16.29 73.31 14.91
CA SER A 95 17.21 73.77 13.86
C SER A 95 16.91 73.16 12.50
N ALA A 96 16.36 71.95 12.46
CA ALA A 96 15.90 71.30 11.24
C ALA A 96 14.48 71.72 10.79
N GLY A 97 13.82 72.63 11.52
CA GLY A 97 12.44 73.06 11.22
C GLY A 97 11.39 71.96 11.40
N MET A 98 11.68 70.99 12.28
CA MET A 98 10.83 69.81 12.49
C MET A 98 10.14 69.79 13.84
N ILE A 99 10.32 70.80 14.71
CA ILE A 99 9.55 70.89 15.95
C ILE A 99 8.24 71.63 15.71
N HIS A 100 7.13 70.96 15.98
CA HIS A 100 5.78 71.51 16.04
C HIS A 100 5.07 70.99 17.30
N GLU A 101 3.88 71.50 17.58
CA GLU A 101 3.15 71.16 18.81
C GLU A 101 2.92 69.64 18.96
N ASN A 102 2.44 68.99 17.89
CA ASN A 102 2.09 67.57 17.93
C ASN A 102 3.28 66.66 18.25
N ASN A 103 4.41 66.83 17.56
CA ASN A 103 5.55 65.95 17.77
C ASN A 103 6.34 66.31 19.02
N PHE A 104 6.37 67.58 19.43
CA PHE A 104 6.95 67.96 20.72
C PHE A 104 6.17 67.33 21.88
N SER A 105 4.83 67.27 21.81
CA SER A 105 4.06 66.56 22.82
C SER A 105 4.47 65.10 22.93
N ILE A 106 4.56 64.39 21.80
CA ILE A 106 5.00 62.99 21.81
C ILE A 106 6.41 62.88 22.42
N ILE A 107 7.37 63.72 22.00
CA ILE A 107 8.75 63.72 22.53
C ILE A 107 8.77 63.96 24.04
N TYR A 108 7.99 64.93 24.50
CA TYR A 108 7.91 65.31 25.91
C TYR A 108 7.35 64.16 26.76
N ASP A 109 6.35 63.45 26.24
CA ASP A 109 5.67 62.34 26.92
C ASP A 109 6.41 60.99 26.83
N LEU A 110 7.50 60.90 26.04
CA LEU A 110 8.32 59.69 25.96
C LEU A 110 9.06 59.40 27.28
N SER A 111 9.25 58.11 27.56
CA SER A 111 10.11 57.68 28.68
C SER A 111 11.56 58.13 28.48
N PHE A 112 12.38 57.98 29.54
CA PHE A 112 13.82 58.18 29.46
C PHE A 112 14.44 57.44 28.26
N GLU A 113 14.12 56.17 28.10
CA GLU A 113 14.67 55.31 27.07
C GLU A 113 14.17 55.71 25.67
N GLY A 114 12.92 56.18 25.56
CA GLY A 114 12.37 56.71 24.31
C GLY A 114 13.05 58.01 23.87
N ARG A 115 13.28 58.94 24.80
CA ARG A 115 14.09 60.15 24.53
C ARG A 115 15.54 59.80 24.24
N SER A 116 16.12 58.85 24.98
CA SER A 116 17.47 58.35 24.73
C SER A 116 17.61 57.73 23.33
N LEU A 117 16.59 57.01 22.84
CA LEU A 117 16.52 56.52 21.47
C LEU A 117 16.57 57.68 20.45
N LEU A 118 15.69 58.68 20.59
CA LEU A 118 15.70 59.86 19.72
C LEU A 118 17.04 60.59 19.73
N HIS A 119 17.64 60.74 20.91
CA HIS A 119 18.95 61.35 21.07
C HIS A 119 20.03 60.58 20.31
N ARG A 120 20.09 59.25 20.45
CA ARG A 120 21.07 58.42 19.74
C ARG A 120 20.85 58.43 18.22
N LEU A 121 19.61 58.51 17.76
CA LEU A 121 19.28 58.53 16.33
C LEU A 121 19.56 59.89 15.68
N PHE A 122 19.28 61.01 16.35
CA PHE A 122 19.28 62.33 15.73
C PHE A 122 20.33 63.30 16.28
N CYS A 123 20.74 63.16 17.54
CA CYS A 123 21.56 64.15 18.25
C CYS A 123 23.02 63.73 18.46
N GLY A 124 23.32 62.42 18.32
CA GLY A 124 24.66 61.85 18.52
C GLY A 124 25.76 62.37 17.58
N LEU A 125 26.89 61.67 17.48
CA LEU A 125 27.97 62.03 16.55
C LEU A 125 27.45 62.04 15.11
N GLN A 126 27.96 62.95 14.25
CA GLN A 126 27.48 63.11 12.88
C GLN A 126 27.52 61.79 12.07
N SER A 127 28.52 60.93 12.30
CA SER A 127 28.64 59.60 11.69
C SER A 127 27.62 58.57 12.19
N GLN A 128 26.91 58.87 13.27
CA GLN A 128 25.91 58.01 13.91
C GLN A 128 24.48 58.57 13.74
N ARG A 129 24.31 59.73 13.11
CA ARG A 129 22.99 60.31 12.90
C ARG A 129 22.32 59.66 11.71
N ILE A 130 21.04 59.34 11.86
CA ILE A 130 20.18 59.03 10.73
C ILE A 130 19.74 60.34 10.08
N ARG A 131 19.67 60.38 8.74
CA ARG A 131 19.17 61.54 8.01
C ARG A 131 17.78 61.92 8.52
N LEU A 132 17.68 63.10 9.10
CA LEU A 132 16.42 63.58 9.65
C LEU A 132 15.52 64.11 8.52
N ASN A 133 14.29 63.61 8.44
CA ASN A 133 13.19 64.19 7.67
C ASN A 133 11.86 64.07 8.44
N ARG A 134 10.80 64.74 7.98
CA ARG A 134 9.50 64.76 8.68
C ARG A 134 8.88 63.37 8.82
N GLU A 135 9.02 62.52 7.81
CA GLU A 135 8.43 61.18 7.77
C GLU A 135 9.14 60.22 8.71
N ILE A 136 10.48 60.24 8.70
CA ILE A 136 11.33 59.47 9.62
C ILE A 136 11.02 59.87 11.06
N LEU A 137 11.01 61.17 11.36
CA LEU A 137 10.69 61.65 12.70
C LEU A 137 9.30 61.17 13.14
N SER A 138 8.29 61.31 12.29
CA SER A 138 6.93 60.84 12.59
C SER A 138 6.90 59.35 12.91
N SER A 139 7.56 58.53 12.08
CA SER A 139 7.60 57.08 12.24
C SER A 139 8.33 56.64 13.50
N VAL A 140 9.48 57.27 13.80
CA VAL A 140 10.25 57.01 15.02
C VAL A 140 9.45 57.38 16.27
N LEU A 141 8.69 58.47 16.23
CA LEU A 141 7.84 58.88 17.36
C LEU A 141 6.67 57.93 17.58
N ILE A 142 6.05 57.43 16.51
CA ILE A 142 5.01 56.40 16.60
C ILE A 142 5.58 55.13 17.23
N LEU A 143 6.73 54.64 16.74
CA LEU A 143 7.39 53.45 17.29
C LEU A 143 7.79 53.64 18.76
N ALA A 144 8.39 54.80 19.07
CA ALA A 144 8.90 55.07 20.40
C ALA A 144 7.81 55.22 21.46
N SER A 145 6.64 55.75 21.07
CA SER A 145 5.48 55.90 21.96
C SER A 145 4.74 54.60 22.21
N GLN A 146 4.72 53.67 21.24
CA GLN A 146 3.96 52.43 21.36
C GLN A 146 4.70 51.28 22.05
N LYS A 147 6.04 51.21 21.97
CA LYS A 147 6.81 49.98 22.29
C LYS A 147 8.08 50.23 23.12
N PRO A 148 7.95 50.54 24.41
CA PRO A 148 9.10 50.89 25.25
C PRO A 148 10.12 49.76 25.46
N HIS A 149 9.70 48.50 25.34
CA HIS A 149 10.62 47.36 25.48
C HIS A 149 11.46 47.07 24.23
N TYR A 150 11.17 47.72 23.09
CA TYR A 150 11.79 47.43 21.80
C TYR A 150 12.74 48.53 21.31
N TYR A 151 13.11 49.50 22.14
CA TYR A 151 13.94 50.63 21.70
C TYR A 151 15.27 50.22 21.05
N LYS A 152 15.96 49.21 21.59
CA LYS A 152 17.19 48.69 20.98
C LYS A 152 16.95 48.12 19.58
N LEU A 153 15.84 47.42 19.40
CA LEU A 153 15.48 46.80 18.14
C LEU A 153 15.03 47.84 17.11
N ILE A 154 14.22 48.82 17.54
CA ILE A 154 13.83 49.97 16.72
C ILE A 154 15.09 50.71 16.24
N GLU A 155 16.02 51.00 17.15
CA GLU A 155 17.29 51.63 16.81
C GLU A 155 18.08 50.83 15.78
N SER A 156 18.29 49.54 16.03
CA SER A 156 19.05 48.68 15.12
C SER A 156 18.40 48.59 13.75
N SER A 157 17.07 48.50 13.68
CA SER A 157 16.34 48.44 12.41
C SER A 157 16.47 49.75 11.63
N LEU A 158 16.28 50.90 12.27
CA LEU A 158 16.42 52.19 11.59
C LEU A 158 17.86 52.43 11.12
N ARG A 159 18.86 52.09 11.94
CA ARG A 159 20.27 52.19 11.55
C ARG A 159 20.61 51.24 10.41
N PHE A 160 20.05 50.03 10.42
CA PHE A 160 20.19 49.09 9.33
C PHE A 160 19.63 49.68 8.03
N LEU A 161 18.38 50.18 8.06
CA LEU A 161 17.74 50.84 6.91
C LEU A 161 18.56 52.02 6.39
N GLU A 162 19.06 52.89 7.26
CA GLU A 162 19.91 54.02 6.88
C GLU A 162 21.22 53.55 6.24
N SER A 163 21.89 52.55 6.83
CA SER A 163 23.15 52.02 6.31
C SER A 163 23.03 51.40 4.92
N LYS A 164 21.82 50.94 4.56
CA LYS A 164 21.48 50.39 3.25
C LYS A 164 20.87 51.43 2.30
N ASN A 165 20.80 52.70 2.70
CA ASN A 165 20.10 53.76 1.97
C ASN A 165 18.63 53.41 1.63
N HIS A 166 17.99 52.64 2.51
CA HIS A 166 16.64 52.08 2.33
C HIS A 166 15.66 52.55 3.42
N LEU A 167 15.94 53.73 3.99
CA LEU A 167 15.04 54.39 4.93
C LEU A 167 13.89 55.10 4.18
N THR A 168 13.10 54.32 3.45
CA THR A 168 11.99 54.76 2.60
C THR A 168 10.67 54.84 3.37
N SER A 169 9.69 55.52 2.78
CA SER A 169 8.31 55.56 3.30
C SER A 169 7.73 54.16 3.50
N THR A 170 7.99 53.24 2.55
CA THR A 170 7.53 51.86 2.62
C THR A 170 8.13 51.11 3.81
N ALA A 171 9.45 51.19 4.02
CA ALA A 171 10.13 50.51 5.13
C ALA A 171 9.67 51.06 6.49
N LEU A 172 9.50 52.38 6.60
CA LEU A 172 8.99 53.04 7.81
C LEU A 172 7.53 52.65 8.10
N ASN A 173 6.68 52.59 7.07
CA ASN A 173 5.31 52.12 7.18
C ASN A 173 5.25 50.65 7.62
N LEU A 174 6.15 49.80 7.15
CA LEU A 174 6.21 48.41 7.60
C LEU A 174 6.59 48.31 9.08
N LEU A 175 7.62 49.03 9.52
CA LEU A 175 8.02 49.07 10.93
C LEU A 175 6.88 49.55 11.84
N THR A 176 6.22 50.64 11.46
CA THR A 176 5.16 51.27 12.26
C THR A 176 3.87 50.46 12.28
N SER A 177 3.41 49.97 11.12
CA SER A 177 2.18 49.17 11.02
C SER A 177 2.32 47.77 11.64
N LYS A 178 3.54 47.23 11.71
CA LYS A 178 3.86 45.92 12.30
C LYS A 178 4.62 46.03 13.62
N ALA A 179 4.32 47.07 14.41
CA ALA A 179 4.97 47.32 15.69
C ALA A 179 4.86 46.17 16.72
N ASN A 180 3.86 45.28 16.58
CA ASN A 180 3.71 44.08 17.43
C ASN A 180 4.64 42.93 17.02
N GLU A 181 5.19 42.97 15.81
CA GLU A 181 6.02 41.92 15.20
C GLU A 181 7.42 42.47 14.87
N LEU A 182 7.90 43.46 15.63
CA LEU A 182 9.17 44.17 15.32
C LEU A 182 10.37 43.24 15.18
N ALA A 183 10.44 42.15 15.96
CA ALA A 183 11.50 41.15 15.86
C ALA A 183 11.49 40.50 14.46
N SER A 184 10.31 40.07 14.00
CA SER A 184 10.13 39.48 12.67
C SER A 184 10.40 40.50 11.56
N VAL A 185 9.98 41.78 11.72
CA VAL A 185 10.30 42.84 10.75
C VAL A 185 11.81 43.08 10.66
N ALA A 186 12.49 43.17 11.81
CA ALA A 186 13.94 43.41 11.85
C ALA A 186 14.71 42.26 11.21
N ASN A 187 14.34 41.01 11.53
CA ASN A 187 14.92 39.82 10.90
C ASN A 187 14.63 39.80 9.40
N LEU A 188 13.40 40.09 9.00
CA LEU A 188 13.00 40.14 7.59
C LEU A 188 13.88 41.12 6.79
N PHE A 189 14.16 42.31 7.32
CA PHE A 189 15.07 43.26 6.67
C PHE A 189 16.48 42.70 6.48
N GLN A 190 17.04 42.08 7.51
CA GLN A 190 18.38 41.49 7.44
C GLN A 190 18.42 40.33 6.44
N GLU A 191 17.40 39.49 6.42
CA GLU A 191 17.34 38.32 5.54
C GLU A 191 17.06 38.70 4.08
N LEU A 192 16.25 39.73 3.82
CA LEU A 192 16.07 40.26 2.46
C LEU A 192 17.34 40.89 1.91
N ASP A 193 18.13 41.55 2.76
CA ASP A 193 19.42 42.13 2.37
C ASP A 193 20.46 41.05 2.08
N LYS A 194 20.52 39.99 2.91
CA LYS A 194 21.35 38.80 2.62
C LYS A 194 20.95 38.11 1.32
N ALA A 195 19.67 38.14 0.97
CA ALA A 195 19.14 37.61 -0.29
C ALA A 195 19.39 38.53 -1.50
N GLU A 196 20.01 39.70 -1.31
CA GLU A 196 20.18 40.74 -2.32
C GLU A 196 18.86 41.21 -2.97
N PHE A 197 17.74 41.07 -2.24
CA PHE A 197 16.38 41.40 -2.71
C PHE A 197 15.67 42.40 -1.80
N PHE A 198 16.43 43.25 -1.12
CA PHE A 198 15.91 44.28 -0.25
C PHE A 198 15.56 45.54 -1.06
N ASN A 199 14.29 45.70 -1.43
CA ASN A 199 13.77 46.85 -2.18
C ASN A 199 12.32 47.20 -1.80
N ASP A 200 11.86 48.40 -2.21
CA ASP A 200 10.54 48.92 -1.83
C ASP A 200 9.35 48.11 -2.39
N GLU A 201 9.45 47.55 -3.58
CA GLU A 201 8.36 46.72 -4.14
C GLU A 201 8.16 45.46 -3.29
N CYS A 202 9.25 44.79 -2.89
CA CYS A 202 9.22 43.66 -1.96
C CYS A 202 8.55 44.04 -0.62
N LEU A 203 8.91 45.17 -0.04
CA LEU A 203 8.34 45.63 1.24
C LEU A 203 6.85 45.96 1.14
N LYS A 204 6.38 46.49 -0.01
CA LYS A 204 4.94 46.74 -0.25
C LYS A 204 4.12 45.46 -0.18
N HIS A 205 4.65 44.33 -0.64
CA HIS A 205 3.96 43.05 -0.57
C HIS A 205 3.77 42.60 0.89
N PHE A 206 4.81 42.69 1.71
CA PHE A 206 4.72 42.33 3.13
C PHE A 206 3.87 43.31 3.95
N LEU A 207 3.88 44.60 3.59
CA LEU A 207 3.04 45.62 4.22
C LEU A 207 1.54 45.29 4.12
N ARG A 208 1.11 44.68 3.02
CA ARG A 208 -0.29 44.30 2.79
C ARG A 208 -0.76 43.12 3.63
N ARG A 209 0.16 42.32 4.18
CA ARG A 209 -0.22 41.15 5.01
C ARG A 209 -0.72 41.59 6.37
N GLU A 210 -1.62 40.82 6.96
CA GLU A 210 -2.07 41.06 8.34
C GLU A 210 -0.98 40.70 9.36
N SER A 211 -0.27 39.59 9.16
CA SER A 211 0.83 39.14 10.02
C SER A 211 2.06 38.72 9.18
N LEU A 212 3.23 38.99 9.75
CA LEU A 212 4.55 38.58 9.24
C LEU A 212 5.11 37.36 9.98
N TYR A 213 4.33 36.77 10.90
CA TYR A 213 4.71 35.58 11.64
C TYR A 213 5.24 34.53 10.67
N SER A 214 6.43 34.02 10.99
CA SER A 214 7.13 32.98 10.23
C SER A 214 7.73 33.39 8.88
N ILE A 215 7.47 34.60 8.35
CA ILE A 215 8.04 35.01 7.05
C ILE A 215 9.56 35.12 7.13
N ASP A 216 10.09 35.71 8.19
CA ASP A 216 11.54 35.81 8.40
C ASP A 216 12.19 34.43 8.42
N SER A 217 11.60 33.48 9.14
CA SER A 217 12.04 32.09 9.19
C SER A 217 12.00 31.40 7.83
N LEU A 218 10.98 31.67 7.02
CA LEU A 218 10.93 31.20 5.63
C LEU A 218 12.07 31.77 4.79
N ILE A 219 12.33 33.08 4.85
CA ILE A 219 13.43 33.70 4.10
C ILE A 219 14.78 33.15 4.55
N VAL A 220 15.00 32.91 5.86
CA VAL A 220 16.21 32.25 6.38
C VAL A 220 16.42 30.90 5.70
N LEU A 221 15.37 30.08 5.59
CA LEU A 221 15.46 28.77 4.94
C LEU A 221 15.75 28.88 3.44
N LEU A 222 15.14 29.86 2.75
CA LEU A 222 15.39 30.10 1.32
C LEU A 222 16.84 30.58 1.08
N ASN A 223 17.35 31.44 1.94
CA ASN A 223 18.76 31.87 1.92
C ASN A 223 19.71 30.70 2.17
N HIS A 224 19.39 29.84 3.14
CA HIS A 224 20.16 28.61 3.40
C HIS A 224 20.14 27.66 2.19
N ALA A 225 19.00 27.56 1.52
CA ALA A 225 18.83 26.81 0.27
C ALA A 225 19.52 27.45 -0.95
N LYS A 226 20.06 28.66 -0.82
CA LYS A 226 20.57 29.50 -1.92
C LYS A 226 19.53 29.73 -3.02
N ILE A 227 18.26 29.86 -2.66
CA ILE A 227 17.18 30.17 -3.60
C ILE A 227 17.09 31.67 -3.77
N THR A 228 17.38 32.14 -4.98
CA THR A 228 17.28 33.57 -5.32
C THR A 228 15.84 34.04 -5.23
N LEU A 229 15.58 35.07 -4.42
CA LEU A 229 14.28 35.71 -4.35
C LEU A 229 14.04 36.53 -5.62
N ASN A 230 12.83 36.43 -6.17
CA ASN A 230 12.35 37.31 -7.24
C ASN A 230 10.97 37.85 -6.87
N GLU A 231 10.49 38.80 -7.67
CA GLU A 231 9.22 39.48 -7.42
C GLU A 231 8.03 38.50 -7.37
N GLU A 232 7.99 37.53 -8.29
CA GLU A 232 6.96 36.51 -8.33
C GLU A 232 6.92 35.68 -7.04
N LEU A 233 8.06 35.16 -6.58
CA LEU A 233 8.12 34.37 -5.36
C LEU A 233 7.70 35.19 -4.15
N VAL A 234 8.18 36.44 -4.02
CA VAL A 234 7.80 37.32 -2.91
C VAL A 234 6.30 37.58 -2.93
N GLN A 235 5.72 37.84 -4.10
CA GLN A 235 4.28 38.01 -4.24
C GLN A 235 3.52 36.76 -3.78
N GLN A 236 3.97 35.57 -4.17
CA GLN A 236 3.35 34.30 -3.78
C GLN A 236 3.46 34.02 -2.27
N ILE A 237 4.66 34.22 -1.69
CA ILE A 237 4.86 34.16 -0.24
C ILE A 237 3.92 35.16 0.44
N SER A 238 3.85 36.39 -0.08
CA SER A 238 3.03 37.44 0.52
C SER A 238 1.53 37.18 0.48
N ALA A 239 1.06 36.32 -0.43
CA ALA A 239 -0.35 35.95 -0.56
C ALA A 239 -0.71 34.66 0.20
N ASN A 240 0.27 33.84 0.60
CA ASN A 240 0.00 32.54 1.19
C ASN A 240 -0.22 32.64 2.73
N ASN A 241 -1.35 32.11 3.23
CA ASN A 241 -1.70 32.16 4.65
C ASN A 241 -1.20 30.94 5.46
N GLN A 242 -0.51 30.00 4.82
CA GLN A 242 -0.06 28.70 5.33
C GLN A 242 1.47 28.59 5.45
N ILE A 243 2.17 29.72 5.44
CA ILE A 243 3.65 29.81 5.48
C ILE A 243 4.28 28.96 6.60
N HIS A 244 3.64 28.86 7.75
CA HIS A 244 4.19 28.10 8.88
C HIS A 244 4.31 26.59 8.57
N PHE A 245 3.40 26.00 7.79
CA PHE A 245 3.52 24.61 7.34
C PHE A 245 4.61 24.45 6.29
N LEU A 246 4.73 25.43 5.39
CA LEU A 246 5.79 25.45 4.39
C LEU A 246 7.17 25.42 5.02
N ILE A 247 7.38 26.11 6.14
CA ILE A 247 8.67 26.12 6.87
C ILE A 247 9.02 24.74 7.39
N GLU A 248 8.06 24.03 7.97
CA GLU A 248 8.27 22.68 8.46
C GLU A 248 8.68 21.74 7.31
N THR A 249 7.95 21.82 6.19
CA THR A 249 8.26 21.03 4.99
C THR A 249 9.62 21.40 4.41
N LEU A 250 9.95 22.69 4.25
CA LEU A 250 11.26 23.11 3.73
C LEU A 250 12.41 22.70 4.64
N SER A 251 12.20 22.70 5.96
CA SER A 251 13.20 22.22 6.92
C SER A 251 13.49 20.73 6.73
N ILE A 252 12.48 19.93 6.43
CA ILE A 252 12.64 18.50 6.08
C ILE A 252 13.39 18.37 4.76
N LEU A 253 12.99 19.11 3.73
CA LEU A 253 13.60 19.05 2.40
C LEU A 253 15.08 19.47 2.42
N LEU A 254 15.45 20.47 3.24
CA LEU A 254 16.83 20.90 3.42
C LEU A 254 17.70 19.87 4.17
N GLY A 255 17.09 18.96 4.92
CA GLY A 255 17.79 17.86 5.57
C GLY A 255 18.15 16.71 4.62
N ALA A 256 17.53 16.65 3.44
CA ALA A 256 17.72 15.55 2.50
C ALA A 256 19.04 15.71 1.73
N LYS A 257 19.85 14.66 1.71
CA LYS A 257 21.17 14.68 1.04
C LYS A 257 21.08 14.66 -0.47
N GLU A 258 20.08 13.96 -1.01
CA GLU A 258 19.94 13.69 -2.46
C GLU A 258 18.92 14.61 -3.14
N LEU A 259 18.20 15.42 -2.36
CA LEU A 259 17.26 16.42 -2.88
C LEU A 259 17.97 17.77 -3.01
N HIS A 260 18.03 18.30 -4.23
CA HIS A 260 18.48 19.66 -4.47
C HIS A 260 17.26 20.57 -4.52
N LEU A 261 16.97 21.26 -3.41
CA LEU A 261 15.85 22.18 -3.33
C LEU A 261 16.05 23.35 -4.32
N LYS A 262 15.16 23.47 -5.29
CA LYS A 262 15.16 24.53 -6.30
C LYS A 262 13.95 25.45 -6.12
N MET A 263 14.00 26.60 -6.80
CA MET A 263 12.91 27.58 -6.85
C MET A 263 11.56 26.94 -7.27
N GLU A 264 11.60 26.08 -8.28
CA GLU A 264 10.42 25.37 -8.80
C GLU A 264 9.71 24.51 -7.73
N HIS A 265 10.47 23.88 -6.82
CA HIS A 265 9.91 23.12 -5.69
C HIS A 265 9.19 24.03 -4.69
N VAL A 266 9.79 25.19 -4.38
CA VAL A 266 9.19 26.16 -3.46
C VAL A 266 7.90 26.73 -4.04
N ILE A 267 7.92 27.12 -5.32
CA ILE A 267 6.73 27.61 -6.02
C ILE A 267 5.63 26.55 -6.03
N LEU A 268 5.99 25.28 -6.26
CA LEU A 268 5.05 24.16 -6.22
C LEU A 268 4.39 24.01 -4.84
N LEU A 269 5.17 24.11 -3.76
CA LEU A 269 4.67 24.00 -2.38
C LEU A 269 3.82 25.19 -1.96
N ILE A 270 4.17 26.42 -2.36
CA ILE A 270 3.38 27.62 -2.06
C ILE A 270 1.97 27.54 -2.68
N LYS A 271 1.81 26.79 -3.77
CA LYS A 271 0.51 26.60 -4.44
C LYS A 271 -0.36 25.54 -3.76
N GLN A 272 0.16 24.79 -2.78
CA GLN A 272 -0.58 23.72 -2.10
C GLN A 272 -1.49 24.25 -1.00
N ASP A 273 -2.50 23.45 -0.63
CA ASP A 273 -3.45 23.76 0.43
C ASP A 273 -3.05 23.17 1.79
N LEU A 274 -3.87 23.43 2.81
CA LEU A 274 -3.62 22.96 4.18
C LEU A 274 -3.63 21.43 4.27
N THR A 275 -4.55 20.81 3.55
CA THR A 275 -4.75 19.35 3.54
C THR A 275 -3.51 18.65 3.04
N PHE A 276 -2.87 19.20 2.00
CA PHE A 276 -1.59 18.73 1.48
C PHE A 276 -0.54 18.62 2.61
N PHE A 277 -0.31 19.71 3.34
CA PHE A 277 0.73 19.74 4.37
C PHE A 277 0.44 18.76 5.50
N ILE A 278 -0.81 18.69 5.96
CA ILE A 278 -1.19 17.76 7.03
C ILE A 278 -0.97 16.30 6.60
N ALA A 279 -1.40 15.94 5.39
CA ALA A 279 -1.35 14.56 4.92
C ALA A 279 0.05 14.10 4.52
N LYS A 280 0.86 14.99 3.91
CA LYS A 280 2.10 14.59 3.22
C LYS A 280 3.35 14.85 4.03
N ASN A 281 3.29 15.68 5.06
CA ASN A 281 4.47 16.03 5.85
C ASN A 281 4.98 14.84 6.68
N SER A 282 4.10 13.94 7.15
CA SER A 282 4.52 12.68 7.81
C SER A 282 5.27 11.75 6.85
N VAL A 283 4.80 11.63 5.60
CA VAL A 283 5.43 10.85 4.53
C VAL A 283 6.83 11.39 4.24
N LEU A 284 6.96 12.70 4.05
CA LEU A 284 8.26 13.34 3.80
C LEU A 284 9.24 13.14 4.98
N LYS A 285 8.77 13.23 6.23
CA LYS A 285 9.59 12.94 7.42
C LYS A 285 10.09 11.50 7.44
N LEU A 286 9.22 10.53 7.11
CA LEU A 286 9.59 9.12 7.06
C LEU A 286 10.60 8.84 5.94
N LEU A 287 10.40 9.43 4.76
CA LEU A 287 11.34 9.32 3.65
C LEU A 287 12.71 9.92 4.02
N LEU A 288 12.72 11.12 4.61
CA LEU A 288 13.96 11.77 5.07
C LEU A 288 14.71 10.90 6.10
N LYS A 289 14.00 10.40 7.12
CA LYS A 289 14.60 9.61 8.22
C LYS A 289 15.28 8.32 7.72
N ASN A 290 14.86 7.81 6.57
CA ASN A 290 15.34 6.56 6.00
C ASN A 290 16.23 6.77 4.76
N ASP A 291 16.72 8.00 4.52
CA ASP A 291 17.55 8.36 3.36
C ASP A 291 16.88 7.97 2.02
N LEU A 292 15.56 8.17 1.91
CA LEU A 292 14.73 7.84 0.72
C LEU A 292 14.11 9.09 0.05
N LEU A 293 14.54 10.28 0.45
CA LEU A 293 13.99 11.55 -0.06
C LEU A 293 14.95 12.18 -1.08
N ASP A 294 14.62 11.99 -2.35
CA ASP A 294 15.26 12.55 -3.54
C ASP A 294 14.28 13.42 -4.36
N ASN A 295 14.70 13.93 -5.54
CA ASN A 295 13.82 14.76 -6.37
C ASN A 295 12.59 13.99 -6.88
N GLN A 296 12.75 12.71 -7.25
CA GLN A 296 11.67 11.93 -7.85
C GLN A 296 10.59 11.57 -6.83
N THR A 297 11.01 11.11 -5.65
CA THR A 297 10.13 10.84 -4.50
C THR A 297 9.40 12.10 -4.05
N PHE A 298 10.09 13.26 -4.01
CA PHE A 298 9.45 14.54 -3.70
C PHE A 298 8.36 14.91 -4.72
N GLU A 299 8.65 14.83 -6.03
CA GLU A 299 7.68 15.10 -7.08
C GLU A 299 6.47 14.16 -6.99
N TYR A 300 6.71 12.86 -6.77
CA TYR A 300 5.66 11.88 -6.58
C TYR A 300 4.76 12.25 -5.40
N VAL A 301 5.35 12.56 -4.25
CA VAL A 301 4.61 12.97 -3.07
C VAL A 301 3.80 14.22 -3.37
N CYS A 302 4.32 15.17 -4.15
CA CYS A 302 3.58 16.38 -4.49
C CYS A 302 2.33 16.09 -5.34
N ILE A 303 2.46 15.19 -6.32
CA ILE A 303 1.45 14.98 -7.37
C ILE A 303 0.39 13.94 -6.96
N HIS A 304 0.76 12.90 -6.23
CA HIS A 304 -0.11 11.74 -6.01
C HIS A 304 -0.77 11.73 -4.63
N ASP A 305 -1.83 10.94 -4.48
CA ASP A 305 -2.33 10.54 -3.16
C ASP A 305 -1.37 9.51 -2.56
N VAL A 306 -0.84 9.86 -1.39
CA VAL A 306 0.20 9.09 -0.70
C VAL A 306 -0.33 8.37 0.54
N PHE A 307 -1.65 8.28 0.75
CA PHE A 307 -2.22 7.62 1.93
C PHE A 307 -1.69 6.19 2.12
N SER A 308 -1.82 5.35 1.08
CA SER A 308 -1.33 3.97 1.11
C SER A 308 0.19 3.90 1.28
N LEU A 309 0.94 4.80 0.61
CA LEU A 309 2.39 4.88 0.73
C LEU A 309 2.80 5.23 2.17
N GLY A 310 2.15 6.21 2.79
CA GLY A 310 2.41 6.60 4.17
C GLY A 310 2.21 5.43 5.13
N GLN A 311 1.10 4.70 4.99
CA GLN A 311 0.83 3.51 5.80
C GLN A 311 1.86 2.40 5.58
N ILE A 312 2.33 2.21 4.33
CA ILE A 312 3.42 1.27 4.02
C ILE A 312 4.71 1.69 4.74
N LEU A 313 5.11 2.96 4.62
CA LEU A 313 6.31 3.48 5.27
C LEU A 313 6.26 3.34 6.79
N GLU A 314 5.10 3.60 7.41
CA GLU A 314 4.87 3.41 8.85
C GLU A 314 5.06 1.94 9.25
N ILE A 315 4.38 1.01 8.57
CA ILE A 315 4.48 -0.43 8.83
C ILE A 315 5.93 -0.92 8.71
N LEU A 316 6.61 -0.55 7.63
CA LEU A 316 7.98 -0.99 7.37
C LEU A 316 8.98 -0.32 8.31
N SER A 317 8.76 0.93 8.71
CA SER A 317 9.61 1.60 9.69
C SER A 317 9.46 0.98 11.08
N ASP A 318 8.25 0.61 11.50
CA ASP A 318 7.99 -0.04 12.79
C ASP A 318 8.73 -1.39 12.91
N LYS A 319 8.79 -2.16 11.82
CA LYS A 319 9.47 -3.45 11.76
C LYS A 319 10.97 -3.34 11.40
N SER A 320 11.52 -2.12 11.30
CA SER A 320 12.91 -1.86 10.86
C SER A 320 13.25 -2.46 9.48
N LEU A 321 12.24 -2.66 8.63
CA LEU A 321 12.40 -3.22 7.28
C LEU A 321 12.62 -2.14 6.22
N LEU A 322 12.29 -0.89 6.50
CA LEU A 322 12.28 0.17 5.48
C LEU A 322 13.66 0.42 4.85
N LYS A 323 14.73 0.42 5.65
CA LYS A 323 16.10 0.74 5.21
C LYS A 323 16.67 -0.29 4.22
N ASP A 324 16.37 -1.57 4.42
CA ASP A 324 16.91 -2.65 3.59
C ASP A 324 16.08 -2.92 2.33
N ASN A 325 14.97 -2.20 2.15
CA ASN A 325 13.99 -2.43 1.08
C ASN A 325 13.72 -1.17 0.24
N GLN A 326 14.75 -0.35 0.02
CA GLN A 326 14.63 0.89 -0.77
C GLN A 326 14.09 0.64 -2.19
N GLU A 327 14.49 -0.47 -2.82
CA GLU A 327 14.01 -0.87 -4.16
C GLU A 327 12.49 -1.04 -4.20
N ILE A 328 11.88 -1.61 -3.15
CA ILE A 328 10.42 -1.79 -3.07
C ILE A 328 9.73 -0.42 -3.04
N ILE A 329 10.27 0.51 -2.25
CA ILE A 329 9.73 1.88 -2.15
C ILE A 329 9.86 2.61 -3.49
N GLN A 330 11.01 2.47 -4.16
CA GLN A 330 11.21 3.07 -5.47
C GLN A 330 10.20 2.53 -6.49
N ASN A 331 9.91 1.23 -6.47
CA ASN A 331 8.92 0.62 -7.36
C ASN A 331 7.48 1.10 -7.09
N LEU A 332 7.13 1.40 -5.83
CA LEU A 332 5.85 2.05 -5.51
C LEU A 332 5.79 3.47 -6.07
N ILE A 333 6.87 4.23 -5.91
CA ILE A 333 6.98 5.63 -6.36
C ILE A 333 7.00 5.73 -7.89
N ASN A 334 7.65 4.80 -8.57
CA ASN A 334 7.62 4.68 -10.03
C ASN A 334 6.26 4.20 -10.57
N MET A 335 5.27 3.94 -9.70
CA MET A 335 3.98 3.31 -10.03
C MET A 335 4.14 1.96 -10.74
N GLU A 336 5.27 1.29 -10.50
CA GLU A 336 5.49 -0.08 -10.98
C GLU A 336 4.75 -1.10 -10.13
N LEU A 337 4.42 -0.71 -8.89
CA LEU A 337 3.68 -1.48 -7.92
C LEU A 337 2.45 -0.70 -7.45
N ASP A 338 1.28 -1.33 -7.43
CA ASP A 338 0.08 -0.73 -6.84
C ASP A 338 0.21 -0.72 -5.31
N SER A 339 0.17 0.47 -4.72
CA SER A 339 0.38 0.68 -3.29
C SER A 339 -0.79 0.14 -2.45
N TYR A 340 -2.01 0.10 -2.97
CA TYR A 340 -3.17 -0.28 -2.16
C TYR A 340 -3.23 -1.79 -1.86
N PRO A 341 -3.12 -2.71 -2.83
CA PRO A 341 -3.04 -4.14 -2.56
C PRO A 341 -1.80 -4.52 -1.76
N PHE A 342 -0.68 -3.82 -1.98
CA PHE A 342 0.55 -4.07 -1.22
C PHE A 342 0.38 -3.70 0.25
N TYR A 343 -0.18 -2.51 0.52
CA TYR A 343 -0.55 -2.08 1.87
C TYR A 343 -1.41 -3.12 2.59
N LYS A 344 -2.48 -3.61 1.94
CA LYS A 344 -3.36 -4.64 2.55
C LYS A 344 -2.59 -5.91 2.91
N ALA A 345 -1.72 -6.38 2.02
CA ALA A 345 -0.92 -7.58 2.27
C ALA A 345 0.00 -7.39 3.48
N ILE A 346 0.82 -6.34 3.50
CA ILE A 346 1.77 -6.13 4.59
C ILE A 346 1.07 -5.78 5.91
N SER A 347 -0.08 -5.12 5.87
CA SER A 347 -0.91 -4.82 7.04
C SER A 347 -1.42 -6.10 7.68
N TYR A 348 -1.96 -7.02 6.87
CA TYR A 348 -2.35 -8.35 7.34
C TYR A 348 -1.14 -9.12 7.93
N LEU A 349 -0.01 -9.14 7.23
CA LEU A 349 1.20 -9.84 7.71
C LEU A 349 1.71 -9.25 9.04
N LYS A 350 1.63 -7.92 9.22
CA LYS A 350 1.97 -7.27 10.50
C LYS A 350 1.00 -7.71 11.60
N LYS A 351 -0.31 -7.75 11.31
CA LYS A 351 -1.35 -8.16 12.26
C LYS A 351 -1.21 -9.63 12.68
N ALA A 352 -0.89 -10.51 11.74
CA ALA A 352 -0.65 -11.94 11.98
C ALA A 352 0.75 -12.23 12.57
N ASP A 353 1.55 -11.20 12.86
CA ASP A 353 2.93 -11.25 13.37
C ASP A 353 3.88 -12.16 12.58
N VAL A 354 3.75 -12.11 11.26
CA VAL A 354 4.56 -12.88 10.29
C VAL A 354 5.28 -11.96 9.30
N LEU A 355 5.20 -10.64 9.46
CA LEU A 355 5.93 -9.69 8.63
C LEU A 355 7.41 -9.61 9.03
N ASP A 356 8.27 -10.09 8.13
CA ASP A 356 9.73 -10.06 8.18
C ASP A 356 10.33 -9.78 6.78
N GLN A 357 11.65 -9.82 6.65
CA GLN A 357 12.35 -9.56 5.39
C GLN A 357 11.97 -10.56 4.29
N ASP A 358 11.87 -11.84 4.63
CA ASP A 358 11.64 -12.92 3.66
C ASP A 358 10.22 -12.89 3.12
N THR A 359 9.24 -12.66 4.00
CA THR A 359 7.82 -12.53 3.65
C THR A 359 7.55 -11.26 2.87
N LEU A 360 8.15 -10.12 3.27
CA LEU A 360 8.07 -8.87 2.50
C LEU A 360 8.63 -9.05 1.08
N THR A 361 9.83 -9.64 0.96
CA THR A 361 10.47 -9.91 -0.32
C THR A 361 9.65 -10.86 -1.18
N SER A 362 9.07 -11.90 -0.59
CA SER A 362 8.23 -12.88 -1.29
C SER A 362 6.92 -12.27 -1.78
N CYS A 363 6.28 -11.44 -0.94
CA CYS A 363 5.11 -10.64 -1.33
C CYS A 363 5.45 -9.74 -2.51
N PHE A 364 6.53 -8.97 -2.40
CA PHE A 364 6.99 -8.06 -3.44
C PHE A 364 7.26 -8.79 -4.77
N LYS A 365 8.02 -9.90 -4.74
CA LYS A 365 8.29 -10.73 -5.93
C LYS A 365 7.02 -11.22 -6.59
N LEU A 366 6.04 -11.67 -5.81
CA LEU A 366 4.75 -12.12 -6.35
C LEU A 366 3.97 -10.98 -7.02
N MET A 367 4.09 -9.74 -6.52
CA MET A 367 3.48 -8.57 -7.16
C MET A 367 4.21 -8.16 -8.44
N ALA A 368 5.54 -8.25 -8.40
CA ALA A 368 6.43 -7.81 -9.48
C ALA A 368 6.36 -8.72 -10.71
N ILE A 369 5.73 -9.91 -10.62
CA ILE A 369 5.36 -10.74 -11.78
C ILE A 369 4.26 -10.00 -12.57
N LYS A 370 4.68 -8.97 -13.30
CA LYS A 370 3.85 -8.11 -14.15
C LYS A 370 3.35 -8.85 -15.40
N GLN A 371 2.08 -8.57 -15.74
CA GLN A 371 1.61 -8.16 -17.08
C GLN A 371 1.12 -9.10 -18.19
N GLU A 372 1.00 -10.42 -18.06
CA GLU A 372 0.19 -11.16 -19.07
C GLU A 372 -1.25 -11.43 -18.63
N ASN A 373 -1.56 -11.35 -17.34
CA ASN A 373 -2.93 -11.42 -16.83
C ASN A 373 -2.97 -10.74 -15.46
N ARG A 374 -3.94 -9.83 -15.24
CA ARG A 374 -4.20 -9.14 -13.96
C ARG A 374 -4.45 -10.13 -12.81
N ASN A 375 -3.43 -10.82 -12.32
CA ASN A 375 -3.53 -11.80 -11.23
C ASN A 375 -3.46 -11.08 -9.88
N THR A 376 -4.58 -10.47 -9.48
CA THR A 376 -4.84 -9.98 -8.12
C THR A 376 -5.02 -11.08 -7.07
N ILE A 377 -4.82 -12.34 -7.46
CA ILE A 377 -5.22 -13.53 -6.70
C ILE A 377 -4.47 -13.65 -5.38
N VAL A 378 -3.19 -13.24 -5.32
CA VAL A 378 -2.43 -13.36 -4.07
C VAL A 378 -2.94 -12.40 -3.01
N PHE A 379 -3.24 -11.15 -3.36
CA PHE A 379 -3.78 -10.16 -2.41
C PHE A 379 -5.18 -10.52 -1.94
N ASN A 380 -5.95 -11.17 -2.81
CA ASN A 380 -7.24 -11.68 -2.43
C ASN A 380 -7.12 -12.76 -1.34
N PHE A 381 -5.99 -13.48 -1.19
CA PHE A 381 -5.80 -14.35 -0.03
C PHE A 381 -5.78 -13.56 1.27
N PHE A 382 -5.01 -12.49 1.36
CA PHE A 382 -4.90 -11.71 2.60
C PHE A 382 -6.21 -11.03 2.96
N ALA A 383 -6.93 -10.49 1.96
CA ALA A 383 -8.28 -9.98 2.16
C ALA A 383 -9.23 -11.08 2.66
N LEU A 384 -9.18 -12.27 2.03
CA LEU A 384 -9.99 -13.41 2.44
C LEU A 384 -9.62 -13.91 3.84
N PHE A 385 -8.35 -13.90 4.22
CA PHE A 385 -7.93 -14.27 5.58
C PHE A 385 -8.44 -13.24 6.60
N GLU A 386 -8.31 -11.96 6.29
CA GLU A 386 -8.82 -10.88 7.14
C GLU A 386 -10.35 -10.96 7.32
N GLU A 387 -11.10 -11.16 6.23
CA GLU A 387 -12.57 -11.30 6.26
C GLU A 387 -13.05 -12.48 7.13
N ASN A 388 -12.23 -13.52 7.26
CA ASN A 388 -12.56 -14.73 8.03
C ASN A 388 -11.84 -14.79 9.39
N ASN A 389 -11.11 -13.75 9.79
CA ASN A 389 -10.23 -13.76 10.96
C ASN A 389 -9.33 -15.01 11.01
N PHE A 390 -8.78 -15.39 9.86
CA PHE A 390 -7.90 -16.54 9.72
C PHE A 390 -6.45 -16.09 9.86
N ASP A 391 -5.71 -16.67 10.81
CA ASP A 391 -4.31 -16.34 11.05
C ASP A 391 -3.40 -17.37 10.40
N VAL A 392 -2.68 -16.98 9.34
CA VAL A 392 -1.72 -17.87 8.67
C VAL A 392 -0.38 -17.87 9.39
N ASN A 393 0.24 -19.04 9.54
CA ASN A 393 1.59 -19.12 10.13
C ASN A 393 2.71 -19.03 9.08
N GLN A 394 3.94 -18.81 9.54
CA GLN A 394 5.13 -18.65 8.69
C GLN A 394 5.36 -19.85 7.74
N LYS A 395 5.14 -21.08 8.22
CA LYS A 395 5.34 -22.30 7.42
C LYS A 395 4.31 -22.39 6.30
N GLU A 396 3.06 -22.07 6.59
CA GLU A 396 1.98 -22.03 5.60
C GLU A 396 2.21 -20.95 4.55
N LEU A 397 2.67 -19.77 4.95
CA LEU A 397 3.08 -18.70 4.02
C LEU A 397 4.25 -19.12 3.14
N GLY A 398 5.27 -19.77 3.69
CA GLY A 398 6.39 -20.29 2.91
C GLY A 398 5.92 -21.26 1.81
N ILE A 399 4.98 -22.15 2.13
CA ILE A 399 4.38 -23.04 1.13
C ILE A 399 3.56 -22.24 0.12
N LEU A 400 2.71 -21.31 0.57
CA LEU A 400 1.88 -20.46 -0.28
C LEU A 400 2.72 -19.71 -1.33
N PHE A 401 3.80 -19.06 -0.90
CA PHE A 401 4.69 -18.31 -1.78
C PHE A 401 5.52 -19.22 -2.72
N SER A 402 5.69 -20.50 -2.38
CA SER A 402 6.34 -21.48 -3.26
C SER A 402 5.40 -22.05 -4.35
N LEU A 403 4.08 -21.78 -4.27
CA LEU A 403 3.13 -22.27 -5.25
C LEU A 403 3.31 -21.57 -6.60
N SER A 404 3.16 -22.32 -7.68
CA SER A 404 3.08 -21.72 -9.02
C SER A 404 1.80 -20.89 -9.18
N ASN A 405 1.79 -19.92 -10.10
CA ASN A 405 0.61 -19.11 -10.40
C ASN A 405 -0.68 -19.94 -10.60
N ALA A 406 -0.59 -21.06 -11.34
CA ALA A 406 -1.73 -21.95 -11.56
C ALA A 406 -2.22 -22.61 -10.25
N ASN A 407 -1.32 -22.95 -9.34
CA ASN A 407 -1.68 -23.48 -8.03
C ASN A 407 -2.22 -22.40 -7.10
N LEU A 408 -1.69 -21.17 -7.14
CA LEU A 408 -2.27 -20.04 -6.40
C LEU A 408 -3.73 -19.80 -6.82
N ARG A 409 -4.04 -19.80 -8.13
CA ARG A 409 -5.43 -19.68 -8.62
C ARG A 409 -6.34 -20.79 -8.09
N ARG A 410 -5.87 -22.03 -8.16
CA ARG A 410 -6.60 -23.21 -7.65
C ARG A 410 -6.87 -23.08 -6.18
N PHE A 411 -5.84 -22.73 -5.41
CA PHE A 411 -5.93 -22.63 -3.97
C PHE A 411 -6.89 -21.53 -3.55
N TYR A 412 -6.79 -20.35 -4.16
CA TYR A 412 -7.72 -19.24 -3.92
C TYR A 412 -9.17 -19.64 -4.20
N GLY A 413 -9.43 -20.32 -5.33
CA GLY A 413 -10.77 -20.80 -5.64
C GLY A 413 -11.33 -21.73 -4.56
N VAL A 414 -10.51 -22.65 -4.04
CA VAL A 414 -10.92 -23.55 -2.94
C VAL A 414 -11.18 -22.77 -1.66
N LEU A 415 -10.27 -21.88 -1.25
CA LEU A 415 -10.43 -21.10 -0.02
C LEU A 415 -11.64 -20.15 -0.08
N SER A 416 -11.91 -19.54 -1.23
CA SER A 416 -13.08 -18.67 -1.43
C SER A 416 -14.39 -19.44 -1.23
N ARG A 417 -14.46 -20.69 -1.71
CA ARG A 417 -15.63 -21.55 -1.45
C ARG A 417 -15.74 -21.97 0.02
N LEU A 418 -14.61 -22.31 0.66
CA LEU A 418 -14.60 -22.63 2.09
C LEU A 418 -15.08 -21.45 2.93
N SER A 419 -14.55 -20.26 2.66
CA SER A 419 -14.96 -19.00 3.29
C SER A 419 -16.44 -18.72 3.10
N ALA A 420 -16.95 -18.77 1.85
CA ALA A 420 -18.36 -18.52 1.56
C ALA A 420 -19.32 -19.50 2.27
N SER A 421 -18.81 -20.68 2.65
CA SER A 421 -19.56 -21.68 3.43
C SER A 421 -19.31 -21.64 4.94
N GLY A 422 -18.48 -20.71 5.43
CA GLY A 422 -18.09 -20.66 6.85
C GLY A 422 -17.27 -21.86 7.31
N MET A 423 -16.57 -22.54 6.40
CA MET A 423 -15.78 -23.75 6.66
C MET A 423 -14.27 -23.51 6.55
N LEU A 424 -13.83 -22.25 6.48
CA LEU A 424 -12.40 -21.92 6.45
C LEU A 424 -11.86 -21.93 7.89
N ASP A 425 -11.11 -22.97 8.21
CA ASP A 425 -10.38 -23.15 9.47
C ASP A 425 -8.99 -23.75 9.16
N HIS A 426 -8.15 -23.94 10.17
CA HIS A 426 -6.79 -24.48 9.94
C HIS A 426 -6.78 -25.88 9.34
N GLN A 427 -7.77 -26.72 9.68
CA GLN A 427 -7.84 -28.09 9.17
C GLN A 427 -8.25 -28.08 7.69
N SER A 428 -9.27 -27.30 7.32
CA SER A 428 -9.73 -27.18 5.93
C SER A 428 -8.70 -26.47 5.06
N PHE A 429 -8.03 -25.44 5.59
CA PHE A 429 -6.90 -24.77 4.94
C PHE A 429 -5.76 -25.74 4.66
N ALA A 430 -5.30 -26.50 5.67
CA ALA A 430 -4.22 -27.47 5.52
C ALA A 430 -4.55 -28.55 4.49
N LYS A 431 -5.79 -29.08 4.49
CA LYS A 431 -6.25 -30.04 3.48
C LYS A 431 -6.28 -29.44 2.08
N ALA A 432 -6.82 -28.23 1.93
CA ALA A 432 -6.84 -27.53 0.65
C ALA A 432 -5.42 -27.26 0.13
N LEU A 433 -4.53 -26.81 1.01
CA LEU A 433 -3.14 -26.51 0.68
C LEU A 433 -2.41 -27.79 0.28
N GLN A 434 -2.57 -28.87 1.03
CA GLN A 434 -2.02 -30.19 0.71
C GLN A 434 -2.45 -30.63 -0.69
N ARG A 435 -3.75 -30.60 -1.01
CA ARG A 435 -4.27 -31.03 -2.33
C ARG A 435 -3.70 -30.19 -3.48
N VAL A 436 -3.63 -28.88 -3.29
CA VAL A 436 -3.16 -27.97 -4.35
C VAL A 436 -1.64 -27.98 -4.48
N ALA A 437 -0.91 -28.11 -3.38
CA ALA A 437 0.55 -28.22 -3.36
C ALA A 437 1.04 -29.61 -3.81
N GLU A 438 0.24 -30.66 -3.63
CA GLU A 438 0.65 -32.03 -3.90
C GLU A 438 1.19 -32.21 -5.32
N ARG A 439 2.41 -32.74 -5.37
CA ARG A 439 3.09 -33.19 -6.58
C ARG A 439 3.21 -34.71 -6.52
N LEU A 440 2.65 -35.39 -7.51
CA LEU A 440 2.90 -36.82 -7.68
C LEU A 440 4.40 -37.06 -7.93
N PRO A 441 4.96 -38.17 -7.44
CA PRO A 441 6.37 -38.50 -7.60
C PRO A 441 6.87 -38.31 -9.04
N LEU A 442 8.14 -37.90 -9.18
CA LEU A 442 8.76 -37.81 -10.49
C LEU A 442 8.80 -39.20 -11.14
N VAL A 443 8.54 -39.22 -12.45
CA VAL A 443 8.66 -40.43 -13.26
C VAL A 443 9.78 -40.18 -14.24
N PHE A 444 10.79 -41.05 -14.19
CA PHE A 444 11.92 -41.04 -15.10
C PHE A 444 11.67 -42.04 -16.21
N GLU A 445 12.26 -41.77 -17.37
CA GLU A 445 12.30 -42.73 -18.47
C GLU A 445 13.14 -43.93 -18.05
N SER A 446 12.60 -45.13 -18.24
CA SER A 446 13.35 -46.36 -18.04
C SER A 446 14.34 -46.58 -19.17
N VAL A 447 15.59 -46.86 -18.82
CA VAL A 447 16.62 -47.26 -19.78
C VAL A 447 16.31 -48.66 -20.26
N VAL A 448 16.11 -48.81 -21.57
CA VAL A 448 15.73 -50.08 -22.17
C VAL A 448 16.87 -50.68 -22.99
N SER A 449 17.22 -51.94 -22.70
CA SER A 449 18.02 -52.76 -23.61
C SER A 449 17.15 -53.89 -24.17
N LYS A 450 17.24 -54.11 -25.48
CA LYS A 450 16.44 -55.13 -26.18
C LYS A 450 17.33 -56.24 -26.70
N LYS A 451 17.10 -57.47 -26.26
CA LYS A 451 17.65 -58.67 -26.93
C LYS A 451 16.60 -59.22 -27.89
N SER A 452 16.80 -58.90 -29.16
CA SER A 452 15.87 -59.26 -30.23
C SER A 452 15.90 -60.77 -30.51
N THR A 453 14.76 -61.36 -30.86
CA THR A 453 14.66 -62.77 -31.29
C THR A 453 15.61 -63.10 -32.44
N LYS A 454 15.81 -62.16 -33.38
CA LYS A 454 16.81 -62.25 -34.46
C LYS A 454 18.25 -62.52 -34.00
N ILE A 455 18.57 -62.19 -32.75
CA ILE A 455 19.90 -62.37 -32.15
C ILE A 455 19.91 -63.62 -31.26
N THR A 456 18.83 -63.87 -30.53
CA THR A 456 18.77 -64.90 -29.48
C THR A 456 18.15 -66.22 -29.93
N ASN A 457 17.51 -66.28 -31.10
CA ASN A 457 16.72 -67.42 -31.60
C ASN A 457 15.60 -67.92 -30.67
N VAL A 458 15.23 -67.15 -29.64
CA VAL A 458 14.09 -67.44 -28.76
C VAL A 458 12.79 -66.85 -29.33
N PRO A 459 11.59 -67.37 -28.96
CA PRO A 459 10.32 -66.92 -29.53
C PRO A 459 9.92 -65.49 -29.15
N ARG A 460 10.51 -64.93 -28.08
CA ARG A 460 10.17 -63.60 -27.54
C ARG A 460 11.39 -62.71 -27.43
N SER A 461 11.23 -61.42 -27.73
CA SER A 461 12.28 -60.43 -27.47
C SER A 461 12.31 -60.11 -25.98
N GLU A 462 13.50 -60.12 -25.38
CA GLU A 462 13.70 -59.62 -24.02
C GLU A 462 13.87 -58.10 -24.05
N PHE A 463 13.19 -57.41 -23.14
CA PHE A 463 13.35 -56.00 -22.83
C PHE A 463 13.75 -55.90 -21.36
N LEU A 464 15.00 -55.49 -21.12
CA LEU A 464 15.50 -55.24 -19.78
C LEU A 464 15.43 -53.74 -19.50
N LEU A 465 14.55 -53.37 -18.58
CA LEU A 465 14.30 -52.00 -18.11
C LEU A 465 15.10 -51.74 -16.83
N ASP A 466 15.92 -50.69 -16.85
CA ASP A 466 16.72 -50.20 -15.72
C ASP A 466 17.61 -51.26 -15.06
N ASN A 467 17.99 -52.31 -15.80
CA ASN A 467 18.70 -53.50 -15.31
C ASN A 467 18.01 -54.22 -14.13
N LYS A 468 16.70 -53.99 -13.93
CA LYS A 468 15.93 -54.53 -12.80
C LYS A 468 14.71 -55.31 -13.23
N HIS A 469 14.00 -54.83 -14.26
CA HIS A 469 12.75 -55.43 -14.71
C HIS A 469 12.95 -56.00 -16.11
N SER A 470 12.87 -57.33 -16.23
CA SER A 470 12.89 -58.00 -17.53
C SER A 470 11.46 -58.33 -17.95
N LEU A 471 11.10 -57.97 -19.18
CA LEU A 471 9.84 -58.38 -19.79
C LEU A 471 10.11 -58.95 -21.18
N PHE A 472 9.32 -59.93 -21.57
CA PHE A 472 9.43 -60.62 -22.85
C PHE A 472 8.21 -60.31 -23.70
N THR A 473 8.38 -59.90 -24.96
CA THR A 473 7.25 -59.64 -25.87
C THR A 473 7.32 -60.51 -27.11
N GLU A 474 6.17 -60.98 -27.56
CA GLU A 474 6.05 -61.73 -28.82
C GLU A 474 6.21 -60.83 -30.05
N HIS A 475 6.68 -61.45 -31.14
CA HIS A 475 6.80 -60.82 -32.46
C HIS A 475 5.51 -60.89 -33.29
N SER A 476 4.35 -61.03 -32.64
CA SER A 476 3.09 -60.95 -33.35
C SER A 476 2.72 -59.49 -33.65
N ASP A 477 2.13 -59.27 -34.81
CA ASP A 477 1.40 -58.04 -35.15
C ASP A 477 -0.06 -58.09 -34.65
N SER A 478 -0.45 -59.17 -33.97
CA SER A 478 -1.69 -59.22 -33.21
C SER A 478 -1.55 -58.34 -31.97
N TYR A 479 -2.11 -57.15 -32.07
CA TYR A 479 -2.39 -56.32 -30.91
C TYR A 479 -3.84 -56.60 -30.51
N GLU A 480 -4.10 -56.72 -29.22
CA GLU A 480 -5.47 -56.56 -28.76
C GLU A 480 -5.82 -55.09 -28.96
N SER A 481 -6.75 -54.84 -29.88
CA SER A 481 -7.22 -53.50 -30.24
C SER A 481 -8.51 -53.21 -29.50
N GLY A 482 -8.44 -52.33 -28.50
CA GLY A 482 -9.59 -51.66 -27.90
C GLY A 482 -9.56 -50.15 -28.18
N GLY A 483 -10.40 -49.38 -27.48
CA GLY A 483 -10.45 -47.92 -27.56
C GLY A 483 -9.15 -47.17 -27.15
N PHE A 484 -8.10 -47.89 -26.75
CA PHE A 484 -6.90 -47.38 -26.07
C PHE A 484 -5.61 -47.50 -26.87
N GLY A 485 -5.76 -47.71 -28.18
CA GLY A 485 -4.63 -48.00 -29.04
C GLY A 485 -4.17 -49.44 -28.90
N LYS A 486 -2.96 -49.69 -29.39
CA LYS A 486 -2.43 -51.03 -29.58
C LYS A 486 -1.63 -51.47 -28.34
N VAL A 487 -2.18 -52.38 -27.54
CA VAL A 487 -1.53 -52.95 -26.34
C VAL A 487 -0.97 -54.34 -26.67
N LYS A 488 0.29 -54.58 -26.32
CA LYS A 488 0.92 -55.91 -26.43
C LYS A 488 1.00 -56.61 -25.09
N LYS A 489 0.94 -57.93 -25.12
CA LYS A 489 1.26 -58.80 -24.00
C LYS A 489 2.77 -58.81 -23.73
N GLY A 490 3.13 -58.62 -22.47
CA GLY A 490 4.47 -58.77 -21.93
C GLY A 490 4.50 -59.87 -20.87
N TYR A 491 5.53 -60.71 -20.93
CA TYR A 491 5.67 -61.91 -20.12
C TYR A 491 6.85 -61.77 -19.16
N PRO A 492 6.80 -62.33 -17.94
CA PRO A 492 7.89 -62.23 -16.97
C PRO A 492 9.11 -63.10 -17.33
N PHE A 493 8.89 -64.19 -18.07
CA PHE A 493 9.91 -65.12 -18.52
C PHE A 493 9.69 -65.50 -19.99
N VAL A 494 10.74 -65.96 -20.66
CA VAL A 494 10.67 -66.38 -22.07
C VAL A 494 9.61 -67.46 -22.31
N ASP A 495 9.54 -68.46 -21.43
CA ASP A 495 8.63 -69.61 -21.54
C ASP A 495 7.32 -69.44 -20.74
N SER A 496 7.04 -68.25 -20.20
CA SER A 496 5.79 -68.03 -19.44
C SER A 496 4.57 -68.21 -20.34
N GLY A 497 3.65 -69.09 -19.97
CA GLY A 497 2.36 -69.23 -20.66
C GLY A 497 1.45 -68.02 -20.47
N GLU A 498 1.69 -67.21 -19.43
CA GLU A 498 0.79 -66.17 -18.99
C GLU A 498 1.45 -64.78 -19.00
N PRO A 499 0.77 -63.76 -19.57
CA PRO A 499 1.26 -62.39 -19.56
C PRO A 499 1.13 -61.78 -18.15
N LEU A 500 2.12 -60.96 -17.79
CA LEU A 500 2.13 -60.17 -16.56
C LEU A 500 2.02 -58.67 -16.85
N TYR A 501 2.45 -58.24 -18.03
CA TYR A 501 2.53 -56.83 -18.41
C TYR A 501 1.69 -56.50 -19.64
N GLY A 502 1.07 -55.32 -19.65
CA GLY A 502 0.55 -54.65 -20.83
C GLY A 502 1.55 -53.62 -21.32
N VAL A 503 1.92 -53.68 -22.61
CA VAL A 503 2.82 -52.73 -23.25
C VAL A 503 2.03 -51.90 -24.24
N LYS A 504 1.61 -50.70 -23.81
CA LYS A 504 0.86 -49.74 -24.63
C LYS A 504 1.82 -48.86 -25.41
N LYS A 505 1.60 -48.75 -26.71
CA LYS A 505 2.36 -47.86 -27.59
C LYS A 505 1.57 -46.58 -27.83
N LEU A 506 2.17 -45.43 -27.53
CA LEU A 506 1.55 -44.14 -27.81
C LEU A 506 1.67 -43.79 -29.31
N ASN A 507 0.59 -43.25 -29.86
CA ASN A 507 0.51 -42.83 -31.27
C ASN A 507 0.88 -41.36 -31.50
N GLU A 508 1.24 -40.63 -30.44
CA GLU A 508 1.71 -39.24 -30.54
C GLU A 508 3.10 -39.19 -31.20
N SER A 509 3.22 -38.41 -32.27
CA SER A 509 4.43 -38.27 -33.06
C SER A 509 5.39 -37.23 -32.48
N ASP A 510 4.86 -36.24 -31.77
CA ASP A 510 5.66 -35.24 -31.06
C ASP A 510 6.29 -35.84 -29.81
N HIS A 511 7.62 -35.84 -29.75
CA HIS A 511 8.38 -36.49 -28.67
C HIS A 511 7.99 -35.94 -27.29
N ASP A 512 7.86 -34.62 -27.14
CA ASP A 512 7.58 -33.97 -25.86
C ASP A 512 6.15 -34.23 -25.39
N LYS A 513 5.18 -34.20 -26.29
CA LYS A 513 3.79 -34.56 -25.99
C LYS A 513 3.67 -36.04 -25.63
N ALA A 514 4.34 -36.92 -26.37
CA ALA A 514 4.38 -38.35 -26.10
C ALA A 514 4.99 -38.64 -24.72
N GLN A 515 6.11 -38.00 -24.39
CA GLN A 515 6.75 -38.12 -23.08
C GLN A 515 5.82 -37.63 -21.96
N LYS A 516 5.18 -36.46 -22.13
CA LYS A 516 4.24 -35.91 -21.15
C LYS A 516 3.00 -36.79 -20.95
N ALA A 517 2.53 -37.47 -21.99
CA ALA A 517 1.43 -38.43 -21.91
C ALA A 517 1.87 -39.73 -21.19
N ALA A 518 3.06 -40.26 -21.52
CA ALA A 518 3.61 -41.44 -20.85
C ALA A 518 3.87 -41.22 -19.36
N ILE A 519 4.52 -40.11 -18.99
CA ILE A 519 4.74 -39.72 -17.59
C ILE A 519 3.42 -39.64 -16.84
N ARG A 520 2.39 -39.05 -17.48
CA ARG A 520 1.06 -38.90 -16.89
C ARG A 520 0.42 -40.24 -16.60
N GLU A 521 0.40 -41.13 -17.58
CA GLU A 521 -0.20 -42.45 -17.43
C GLU A 521 0.46 -43.25 -16.30
N VAL A 522 1.80 -43.25 -16.26
CA VAL A 522 2.57 -43.88 -15.18
C VAL A 522 2.27 -43.27 -13.81
N LYS A 523 2.17 -41.94 -13.72
CA LYS A 523 1.87 -41.26 -12.45
C LYS A 523 0.56 -41.71 -11.83
N TYR A 524 -0.49 -41.88 -12.64
CA TYR A 524 -1.81 -42.26 -12.15
C TYR A 524 -1.93 -43.75 -11.85
N HIS A 525 -1.25 -44.62 -12.61
CA HIS A 525 -1.10 -46.01 -12.19
C HIS A 525 -0.44 -46.12 -10.80
N ARG A 526 0.67 -45.41 -10.58
CA ARG A 526 1.37 -45.40 -9.28
C ARG A 526 0.54 -44.78 -8.16
N LEU A 527 -0.28 -43.77 -8.47
CA LEU A 527 -1.21 -43.19 -7.50
C LEU A 527 -2.24 -44.22 -7.01
N LEU A 528 -2.68 -45.12 -7.88
CA LEU A 528 -3.56 -46.24 -7.52
C LEU A 528 -2.80 -47.45 -6.95
N GLY A 529 -1.53 -47.29 -6.56
CA GLY A 529 -0.71 -48.36 -6.00
C GLY A 529 -0.24 -49.41 -7.01
N ARG A 530 -0.27 -49.11 -8.32
CA ARG A 530 0.08 -50.05 -9.40
C ARG A 530 1.45 -49.74 -9.97
N GLU A 531 2.20 -50.79 -10.29
CA GLU A 531 3.49 -50.63 -10.97
C GLU A 531 3.28 -50.20 -12.43
N ALA A 532 4.03 -49.17 -12.83
CA ALA A 532 4.08 -48.72 -14.20
C ALA A 532 5.40 -48.02 -14.52
N PHE A 533 5.81 -48.14 -15.78
CA PHE A 533 7.06 -47.61 -16.33
C PHE A 533 6.81 -47.06 -17.73
N TYR A 534 7.71 -46.22 -18.23
CA TYR A 534 7.71 -45.84 -19.64
C TYR A 534 9.13 -45.80 -20.19
N PHE A 535 9.28 -46.06 -21.48
CA PHE A 535 10.56 -45.97 -22.20
C PHE A 535 10.33 -45.51 -23.64
N PHE A 536 11.34 -44.92 -24.26
CA PHE A 536 11.34 -44.70 -25.71
C PHE A 536 12.04 -45.82 -26.46
N GLN A 537 11.42 -46.25 -27.56
CA GLN A 537 12.06 -47.15 -28.51
C GLN A 537 11.75 -46.69 -29.93
N LYS A 538 12.82 -46.44 -30.70
CA LYS A 538 12.73 -45.95 -32.09
C LYS A 538 11.84 -44.70 -32.23
N GLY A 539 12.03 -43.73 -31.31
CA GLY A 539 11.28 -42.47 -31.30
C GLY A 539 9.82 -42.58 -30.86
N LYS A 540 9.37 -43.74 -30.35
CA LYS A 540 8.00 -43.92 -29.85
C LYS A 540 7.98 -44.26 -28.37
N ALA A 541 7.10 -43.61 -27.62
CA ALA A 541 6.89 -43.87 -26.21
C ALA A 541 6.07 -45.15 -26.02
N HIS A 542 6.54 -46.00 -25.11
CA HIS A 542 5.86 -47.21 -24.66
C HIS A 542 5.64 -47.13 -23.16
N ILE A 543 4.46 -47.54 -22.73
CA ILE A 543 4.07 -47.61 -21.32
C ILE A 543 3.93 -49.09 -20.97
N VAL A 544 4.54 -49.48 -19.86
CA VAL A 544 4.45 -50.83 -19.30
C VAL A 544 3.66 -50.74 -18.02
N SER A 545 2.57 -51.48 -17.91
CA SER A 545 1.72 -51.59 -16.72
C SER A 545 1.29 -53.04 -16.51
N GLU A 546 0.60 -53.33 -15.40
CA GLU A 546 0.00 -54.64 -15.13
C GLU A 546 -0.91 -55.08 -16.29
N TRP A 547 -0.73 -56.31 -16.79
CA TRP A 547 -1.63 -56.91 -17.76
C TRP A 547 -3.01 -57.12 -17.14
N GLN A 548 -4.04 -56.67 -17.85
CA GLN A 548 -5.43 -56.85 -17.46
C GLN A 548 -5.96 -58.05 -18.23
N ARG A 549 -6.11 -59.20 -17.57
CA ARG A 549 -6.54 -60.46 -18.23
C ARG A 549 -7.98 -60.41 -18.69
N GLU A 550 -8.82 -59.75 -17.92
CA GLU A 550 -10.26 -59.73 -18.14
C GLU A 550 -10.65 -58.67 -19.17
N LEU A 551 -11.86 -58.81 -19.70
CA LEU A 551 -12.37 -57.90 -20.73
C LEU A 551 -12.78 -56.55 -20.14
N SER A 552 -12.73 -55.51 -20.95
CA SER A 552 -13.38 -54.25 -20.61
C SER A 552 -14.89 -54.40 -20.56
N LEU A 553 -15.55 -53.59 -19.74
CA LEU A 553 -16.99 -53.72 -19.45
C LEU A 553 -17.86 -53.69 -20.72
N ASP A 554 -17.45 -52.94 -21.74
CA ASP A 554 -18.18 -52.81 -23.00
C ASP A 554 -18.18 -54.07 -23.89
N HIS A 555 -17.38 -55.08 -23.56
CA HIS A 555 -17.39 -56.37 -24.25
C HIS A 555 -18.42 -57.35 -23.66
N TYR A 556 -19.04 -57.03 -22.52
CA TYR A 556 -20.06 -57.88 -21.92
C TYR A 556 -21.44 -57.50 -22.45
N HIS A 557 -22.16 -58.47 -23.02
CA HIS A 557 -23.54 -58.25 -23.44
C HIS A 557 -24.49 -58.21 -22.24
N ALA A 558 -25.62 -57.51 -22.39
CA ALA A 558 -26.66 -57.39 -21.36
C ALA A 558 -27.08 -58.76 -20.79
N ASN A 559 -27.26 -59.77 -21.65
CA ASN A 559 -27.63 -61.12 -21.23
C ASN A 559 -26.56 -61.79 -20.36
N GLU A 560 -25.28 -61.54 -20.60
CA GLU A 560 -24.18 -62.06 -19.78
C GLU A 560 -24.15 -61.39 -18.41
N LEU A 561 -24.31 -60.07 -18.37
CA LEU A 561 -24.37 -59.31 -17.12
C LEU A 561 -25.59 -59.69 -16.26
N LEU A 562 -26.73 -60.00 -16.87
CA LEU A 562 -27.94 -60.48 -16.19
C LEU A 562 -27.72 -61.83 -15.48
N GLN A 563 -26.80 -62.68 -15.96
CA GLN A 563 -26.49 -63.95 -15.28
C GLN A 563 -25.65 -63.75 -14.02
N ILE A 564 -25.09 -62.55 -13.81
CA ILE A 564 -24.24 -62.25 -12.67
C ILE A 564 -25.11 -61.65 -11.55
N PRO A 565 -25.04 -62.18 -10.32
CA PRO A 565 -25.78 -61.62 -9.19
C PRO A 565 -25.55 -60.12 -9.03
N MET A 566 -26.63 -59.37 -8.76
CA MET A 566 -26.57 -57.92 -8.61
C MET A 566 -25.58 -57.50 -7.52
N GLU A 567 -25.53 -58.20 -6.38
CA GLU A 567 -24.58 -57.95 -5.30
C GLU A 567 -23.12 -57.97 -5.80
N LYS A 568 -22.79 -58.97 -6.62
CA LYS A 568 -21.45 -59.13 -7.18
C LYS A 568 -21.09 -58.01 -8.16
N ARG A 569 -22.05 -57.59 -8.99
CA ARG A 569 -21.88 -56.41 -9.86
C ARG A 569 -21.75 -55.12 -9.04
N LEU A 570 -22.44 -55.01 -7.92
CA LEU A 570 -22.30 -53.88 -6.99
C LEU A 570 -20.93 -53.86 -6.30
N ARG A 571 -20.34 -55.01 -5.95
CA ARG A 571 -18.94 -55.11 -5.48
C ARG A 571 -17.95 -54.61 -6.53
N CYS A 572 -18.14 -55.02 -7.78
CA CYS A 572 -17.36 -54.50 -8.91
C CYS A 572 -17.48 -52.97 -9.04
N LEU A 573 -18.71 -52.44 -8.98
CA LEU A 573 -18.93 -50.98 -9.02
C LEU A 573 -18.22 -50.26 -7.86
N SER A 574 -18.31 -50.80 -6.65
CA SER A 574 -17.65 -50.24 -5.46
C SER A 574 -16.13 -50.15 -5.63
N SER A 575 -15.47 -51.19 -6.17
CA SER A 575 -14.02 -51.11 -6.41
C SER A 575 -13.67 -50.11 -7.53
N GLY A 576 -14.50 -49.99 -8.58
CA GLY A 576 -14.31 -48.96 -9.61
C GLY A 576 -14.47 -47.54 -9.07
N LEU A 577 -15.44 -47.33 -8.17
CA LEU A 577 -15.61 -46.08 -7.42
C LEU A 577 -14.45 -45.82 -6.46
N THR A 578 -13.81 -46.86 -5.93
CA THR A 578 -12.61 -46.73 -5.07
C THR A 578 -11.43 -46.13 -5.85
N ASP A 579 -11.17 -46.62 -7.06
CA ASP A 579 -10.14 -46.03 -7.94
C ASP A 579 -10.46 -44.56 -8.24
N LEU A 580 -11.70 -44.27 -8.65
CA LEU A 580 -12.12 -42.92 -9.00
C LEU A 580 -12.07 -41.97 -7.79
N ASN A 581 -12.49 -42.44 -6.61
CA ASN A 581 -12.41 -41.68 -5.37
C ASN A 581 -10.95 -41.38 -4.99
N THR A 582 -10.04 -42.34 -5.16
CA THR A 582 -8.61 -42.11 -4.95
C THR A 582 -8.08 -40.97 -5.83
N LEU A 583 -8.43 -40.95 -7.13
CA LEU A 583 -8.06 -39.83 -7.99
C LEU A 583 -8.62 -38.49 -7.47
N HIS A 584 -9.90 -38.45 -7.11
CA HIS A 584 -10.57 -37.22 -6.67
C HIS A 584 -10.01 -36.69 -5.34
N GLN A 585 -9.69 -37.56 -4.38
CA GLN A 585 -9.06 -37.20 -3.10
C GLN A 585 -7.70 -36.51 -3.29
N HIS A 586 -6.95 -36.94 -4.31
CA HIS A 586 -5.68 -36.34 -4.72
C HIS A 586 -5.85 -35.16 -5.68
N TYR A 587 -7.06 -34.63 -5.83
CA TYR A 587 -7.39 -33.48 -6.69
C TYR A 587 -7.09 -33.75 -8.17
N ARG A 588 -7.44 -34.96 -8.64
CA ARG A 588 -7.24 -35.43 -10.02
C ARG A 588 -8.57 -35.86 -10.63
N ILE A 589 -8.78 -35.46 -11.87
CA ILE A 589 -9.92 -35.84 -12.71
C ILE A 589 -9.41 -36.89 -13.69
N HIS A 590 -10.16 -37.97 -13.83
CA HIS A 590 -9.87 -39.00 -14.81
C HIS A 590 -10.06 -38.44 -16.23
N GLY A 591 -11.20 -37.80 -16.49
CA GLY A 591 -11.47 -37.03 -17.70
C GLY A 591 -12.03 -37.83 -18.88
N ASP A 592 -11.97 -39.16 -18.83
CA ASP A 592 -12.57 -40.04 -19.84
C ASP A 592 -13.15 -41.32 -19.23
N VAL A 593 -13.94 -41.19 -18.16
CA VAL A 593 -14.66 -42.32 -17.55
C VAL A 593 -15.66 -42.90 -18.58
N LYS A 594 -15.56 -44.20 -18.87
CA LYS A 594 -16.43 -44.92 -19.83
C LYS A 594 -16.29 -46.44 -19.67
N CYS A 595 -17.22 -47.23 -20.20
CA CYS A 595 -17.20 -48.69 -20.06
C CYS A 595 -15.91 -49.33 -20.59
N GLN A 596 -15.34 -48.80 -21.67
CA GLN A 596 -14.06 -49.27 -22.20
C GLN A 596 -12.93 -49.15 -21.15
N ASN A 597 -12.97 -48.12 -20.31
CA ASN A 597 -11.93 -47.81 -19.34
C ASN A 597 -12.05 -48.56 -18.02
N PHE A 598 -12.94 -49.56 -17.96
CA PHE A 598 -13.08 -50.40 -16.80
C PHE A 598 -12.91 -51.86 -17.18
N ILE A 599 -11.93 -52.51 -16.57
CA ILE A 599 -11.72 -53.95 -16.67
C ILE A 599 -12.56 -54.64 -15.61
N LEU A 600 -13.45 -55.54 -16.04
CA LEU A 600 -14.36 -56.24 -15.14
C LEU A 600 -13.80 -57.63 -14.80
N ASN A 601 -13.36 -57.80 -13.57
CA ASN A 601 -12.91 -59.08 -13.03
C ASN A 601 -13.97 -59.68 -12.10
N LEU A 602 -14.78 -60.55 -12.68
CA LEU A 602 -15.85 -61.23 -11.96
C LEU A 602 -15.33 -62.28 -10.98
N ASN A 603 -14.15 -62.86 -11.18
CA ASN A 603 -13.64 -63.85 -10.22
C ASN A 603 -13.25 -63.20 -8.90
N ASN A 604 -12.70 -61.99 -8.96
CA ASN A 604 -12.30 -61.20 -7.79
C ASN A 604 -13.35 -60.15 -7.37
N GLU A 605 -14.51 -60.15 -8.01
CA GLU A 605 -15.62 -59.21 -7.74
C GLU A 605 -15.18 -57.74 -7.77
N SER A 606 -14.29 -57.43 -8.72
CA SER A 606 -13.65 -56.12 -8.83
C SER A 606 -13.69 -55.58 -10.24
N MET A 607 -13.88 -54.27 -10.36
CA MET A 607 -13.67 -53.47 -11.56
C MET A 607 -12.48 -52.53 -11.35
N LYS A 608 -11.54 -52.48 -12.32
CA LYS A 608 -10.36 -51.61 -12.29
C LYS A 608 -10.45 -50.53 -13.36
N LEU A 609 -10.25 -49.27 -12.97
CA LEU A 609 -10.14 -48.12 -13.89
C LEU A 609 -8.77 -48.11 -14.58
N ILE A 610 -8.76 -47.93 -15.90
CA ILE A 610 -7.54 -47.88 -16.73
C ILE A 610 -7.52 -46.65 -17.65
N ASP A 611 -6.42 -46.47 -18.37
CA ASP A 611 -6.15 -45.39 -19.33
C ASP A 611 -6.22 -43.96 -18.78
N PHE A 612 -5.14 -43.53 -18.15
CA PHE A 612 -5.02 -42.18 -17.59
C PHE A 612 -4.49 -41.14 -18.58
N GLY A 613 -4.62 -41.38 -19.89
CA GLY A 613 -4.13 -40.49 -20.93
C GLY A 613 -4.74 -39.09 -20.86
N THR A 614 -5.99 -38.98 -20.42
CA THR A 614 -6.74 -37.73 -20.27
C THR A 614 -6.73 -37.18 -18.85
N SER A 615 -6.17 -37.91 -17.89
CA SER A 615 -6.24 -37.56 -16.47
C SER A 615 -5.38 -36.36 -16.10
N HIS A 616 -5.90 -35.49 -15.25
CA HIS A 616 -5.27 -34.22 -14.94
C HIS A 616 -5.62 -33.68 -13.56
N LYS A 617 -4.82 -32.73 -13.09
CA LYS A 617 -5.11 -31.98 -11.87
C LYS A 617 -6.24 -30.98 -12.15
N LYS A 618 -7.24 -30.90 -11.27
CA LYS A 618 -8.39 -29.99 -11.45
C LYS A 618 -7.95 -28.53 -11.67
N ALA A 619 -8.70 -27.83 -12.52
CA ALA A 619 -8.40 -26.54 -13.14
C ALA A 619 -7.07 -26.54 -13.90
N SER A 620 -6.80 -27.59 -14.67
CA SER A 620 -5.70 -27.59 -15.64
C SER A 620 -6.06 -26.73 -16.85
N THR A 621 -5.10 -25.98 -17.37
CA THR A 621 -5.30 -25.16 -18.59
C THR A 621 -5.03 -25.95 -19.88
N LYS A 622 -4.60 -27.21 -19.75
CA LYS A 622 -4.33 -28.06 -20.90
C LYS A 622 -5.65 -28.59 -21.48
N SER A 623 -5.70 -28.73 -22.79
CA SER A 623 -6.77 -29.47 -23.46
C SER A 623 -6.51 -30.97 -23.32
N PHE A 624 -7.57 -31.72 -23.02
CA PHE A 624 -7.57 -33.18 -22.94
C PHE A 624 -8.65 -33.70 -23.87
N GLY A 625 -8.48 -34.92 -24.39
CA GLY A 625 -9.56 -35.61 -25.10
C GLY A 625 -10.65 -36.07 -24.12
N TRP A 626 -11.85 -36.29 -24.64
CA TRP A 626 -12.95 -36.93 -23.93
C TRP A 626 -13.86 -37.65 -24.94
N THR A 627 -14.60 -38.64 -24.46
CA THR A 627 -15.61 -39.35 -25.28
C THR A 627 -16.94 -38.61 -25.19
N ALA A 628 -17.36 -37.97 -26.30
CA ALA A 628 -18.56 -37.12 -26.34
C ALA A 628 -19.84 -37.81 -25.80
N ALA A 629 -19.99 -39.12 -26.03
CA ALA A 629 -21.18 -39.85 -25.60
C ALA A 629 -21.32 -40.00 -24.07
N TYR A 630 -20.23 -39.77 -23.32
CA TYR A 630 -20.21 -39.79 -21.85
C TYR A 630 -20.13 -38.38 -21.25
N SER A 631 -20.19 -37.33 -22.07
CA SER A 631 -20.09 -35.96 -21.57
C SER A 631 -21.33 -35.58 -20.77
N ASP A 632 -21.10 -34.84 -19.70
CA ASP A 632 -22.18 -34.26 -18.91
C ASP A 632 -22.80 -33.06 -19.65
N PRO A 633 -24.12 -33.09 -19.95
CA PRO A 633 -24.79 -31.99 -20.65
C PRO A 633 -25.01 -30.74 -19.77
N HIS A 634 -24.82 -30.83 -18.45
CA HIS A 634 -25.13 -29.77 -17.49
C HIS A 634 -23.90 -29.12 -16.84
N CYS A 635 -22.72 -29.74 -16.93
CA CYS A 635 -21.50 -29.27 -16.28
C CYS A 635 -20.42 -28.95 -17.34
N PHE A 636 -19.97 -27.69 -17.39
CA PHE A 636 -18.92 -27.23 -18.32
C PHE A 636 -17.57 -27.08 -17.59
N GLY A 637 -16.47 -27.02 -18.34
CA GLY A 637 -15.12 -26.81 -17.76
C GLY A 637 -14.50 -28.04 -17.09
N ASP A 638 -13.62 -27.82 -16.12
CA ASP A 638 -12.80 -28.87 -15.48
C ASP A 638 -13.29 -29.14 -14.03
N HIS A 639 -14.13 -30.18 -13.86
CA HIS A 639 -14.86 -30.44 -12.62
C HIS A 639 -15.11 -31.94 -12.38
N PHE A 640 -14.96 -32.43 -11.14
CA PHE A 640 -15.11 -33.86 -10.81
C PHE A 640 -16.53 -34.40 -11.06
N CYS A 641 -17.54 -33.52 -11.05
CA CYS A 641 -18.95 -33.81 -11.45
C CYS A 641 -18.99 -34.65 -12.75
N LYS A 642 -18.09 -34.40 -13.70
CA LYS A 642 -18.10 -35.01 -15.02
C LYS A 642 -17.77 -36.50 -14.97
N ASP A 643 -16.75 -36.83 -14.20
CA ASP A 643 -16.38 -38.22 -13.96
C ASP A 643 -17.52 -38.96 -13.25
N LEU A 644 -18.24 -38.31 -12.33
CA LEU A 644 -19.41 -38.90 -11.66
C LEU A 644 -20.59 -39.11 -12.61
N TYR A 645 -20.90 -38.15 -13.47
CA TYR A 645 -21.97 -38.31 -14.47
C TYR A 645 -21.67 -39.50 -15.39
N ALA A 646 -20.44 -39.57 -15.90
CA ALA A 646 -19.98 -40.67 -16.73
C ALA A 646 -19.96 -42.01 -15.97
N MET A 647 -19.61 -42.00 -14.68
CA MET A 647 -19.72 -43.19 -13.82
C MET A 647 -21.17 -43.64 -13.62
N GLY A 648 -22.13 -42.71 -13.64
CA GLY A 648 -23.56 -42.99 -13.72
C GLY A 648 -23.93 -43.82 -14.96
N LEU A 649 -23.43 -43.43 -16.14
CA LEU A 649 -23.64 -44.18 -17.38
C LEU A 649 -22.98 -45.57 -17.34
N VAL A 650 -21.76 -45.66 -16.78
CA VAL A 650 -21.07 -46.95 -16.55
C VAL A 650 -21.90 -47.84 -15.61
N SER A 651 -22.47 -47.26 -14.56
CA SER A 651 -23.34 -47.98 -13.63
C SER A 651 -24.61 -48.46 -14.32
N MET A 652 -25.27 -47.62 -15.13
CA MET A 652 -26.44 -48.04 -15.91
C MET A 652 -26.12 -49.22 -16.85
N TYR A 653 -24.96 -49.20 -17.51
CA TYR A 653 -24.52 -50.31 -18.37
C TYR A 653 -24.32 -51.61 -17.57
N LEU A 654 -23.84 -51.52 -16.33
CA LEU A 654 -23.60 -52.66 -15.46
C LEU A 654 -24.90 -53.29 -14.92
N PHE A 655 -26.03 -52.57 -14.93
CA PHE A 655 -27.33 -53.04 -14.42
C PHE A 655 -28.43 -53.10 -15.51
N PRO A 656 -28.31 -54.03 -16.48
CA PRO A 656 -29.21 -54.14 -17.63
C PRO A 656 -30.66 -54.51 -17.30
N GLU A 657 -30.93 -55.05 -16.11
CA GLU A 657 -32.30 -55.32 -15.65
C GLU A 657 -33.11 -54.03 -15.40
N ILE A 658 -32.41 -52.91 -15.20
CA ILE A 658 -32.98 -51.57 -14.96
C ILE A 658 -32.90 -50.73 -16.24
N TYR A 659 -31.75 -50.75 -16.92
CA TYR A 659 -31.42 -49.82 -18.00
C TYR A 659 -30.98 -50.54 -19.29
N THR A 660 -31.37 -50.01 -20.44
CA THR A 660 -30.63 -50.19 -21.70
C THR A 660 -29.88 -48.89 -22.00
N VAL A 661 -28.57 -48.99 -22.24
CA VAL A 661 -27.73 -47.87 -22.67
C VAL A 661 -27.19 -48.16 -24.07
N SER A 662 -27.47 -47.28 -25.04
CA SER A 662 -26.83 -47.30 -26.35
C SER A 662 -26.12 -45.97 -26.62
N PHE A 663 -25.12 -46.00 -27.51
CA PHE A 663 -24.35 -44.82 -27.86
C PHE A 663 -24.48 -44.56 -29.36
N GLU A 664 -25.22 -43.52 -29.72
CA GLU A 664 -25.48 -43.16 -31.12
C GLU A 664 -25.14 -41.69 -31.37
N ASN A 665 -24.48 -41.39 -32.48
CA ASN A 665 -24.11 -40.02 -32.87
C ASN A 665 -23.40 -39.21 -31.76
N GLY A 666 -22.59 -39.88 -30.94
CA GLY A 666 -21.86 -39.24 -29.85
C GLY A 666 -22.72 -38.82 -28.66
N LYS A 667 -23.90 -39.42 -28.48
CA LYS A 667 -24.77 -39.25 -27.30
C LYS A 667 -25.15 -40.60 -26.70
N ALA A 668 -25.33 -40.64 -25.39
CA ALA A 668 -25.93 -41.79 -24.71
C ALA A 668 -27.46 -41.71 -24.82
N ASN A 669 -28.08 -42.80 -25.29
CA ASN A 669 -29.51 -43.02 -25.23
C ASN A 669 -29.79 -44.00 -24.10
N ILE A 670 -30.68 -43.61 -23.18
CA ILE A 670 -30.98 -44.37 -21.96
C ILE A 670 -32.46 -44.73 -21.99
N LEU A 671 -32.78 -46.01 -21.83
CA LEU A 671 -34.14 -46.52 -21.69
C LEU A 671 -34.26 -47.26 -20.35
N VAL A 672 -35.30 -46.94 -19.59
CA VAL A 672 -35.62 -47.61 -18.31
C VAL A 672 -36.69 -48.67 -18.55
N HIS A 673 -36.42 -49.91 -18.16
CA HIS A 673 -37.26 -51.06 -18.56
C HIS A 673 -38.54 -51.26 -17.74
N LYS A 674 -38.63 -50.67 -16.54
CA LYS A 674 -39.70 -50.95 -15.58
C LYS A 674 -40.12 -49.68 -14.84
N SER A 675 -41.38 -49.63 -14.41
CA SER A 675 -41.95 -48.56 -13.60
C SER A 675 -41.96 -48.85 -12.09
N HIS A 676 -41.77 -50.12 -11.71
CA HIS A 676 -41.71 -50.57 -10.32
C HIS A 676 -40.41 -51.32 -10.10
N PHE A 677 -39.65 -50.91 -9.10
CA PHE A 677 -38.34 -51.48 -8.76
C PHE A 677 -38.43 -52.29 -7.47
N THR A 678 -37.69 -53.39 -7.41
CA THR A 678 -37.36 -54.03 -6.14
C THR A 678 -36.51 -53.09 -5.27
N VAL A 679 -36.39 -53.36 -3.97
CA VAL A 679 -35.60 -52.52 -3.05
C VAL A 679 -34.14 -52.39 -3.53
N HIS A 680 -33.53 -53.46 -4.04
CA HIS A 680 -32.18 -53.42 -4.57
C HIS A 680 -32.08 -52.63 -5.89
N GLU A 681 -33.03 -52.82 -6.82
CA GLU A 681 -33.07 -52.05 -8.06
C GLU A 681 -33.26 -50.55 -7.75
N GLN A 682 -34.14 -50.20 -6.80
CA GLN A 682 -34.35 -48.83 -6.35
C GLN A 682 -33.07 -48.24 -5.73
N ALA A 683 -32.30 -49.04 -5.00
CA ALA A 683 -31.03 -48.59 -4.44
C ALA A 683 -30.02 -48.20 -5.53
N ILE A 684 -29.96 -48.95 -6.64
CA ILE A 684 -29.14 -48.62 -7.82
C ILE A 684 -29.68 -47.36 -8.52
N VAL A 685 -31.01 -47.24 -8.67
CA VAL A 685 -31.63 -46.05 -9.25
C VAL A 685 -31.26 -44.79 -8.45
N ASN A 686 -31.37 -44.83 -7.13
CA ASN A 686 -31.01 -43.71 -6.24
C ASN A 686 -29.53 -43.31 -6.43
N LEU A 687 -28.63 -44.30 -6.53
CA LEU A 687 -27.20 -44.06 -6.75
C LEU A 687 -26.93 -43.39 -8.09
N VAL A 688 -27.51 -43.92 -9.17
CA VAL A 688 -27.36 -43.38 -10.52
C VAL A 688 -27.91 -41.96 -10.61
N GLN A 689 -29.11 -41.71 -10.07
CA GLN A 689 -29.71 -40.38 -10.01
C GLN A 689 -28.82 -39.38 -9.24
N SER A 690 -28.23 -39.82 -8.13
CA SER A 690 -27.34 -38.98 -7.33
C SER A 690 -26.03 -38.65 -8.05
N MET A 691 -25.46 -39.60 -8.80
CA MET A 691 -24.26 -39.38 -9.61
C MET A 691 -24.52 -38.57 -10.88
N MET A 692 -25.76 -38.58 -11.40
CA MET A 692 -26.15 -37.91 -12.64
C MET A 692 -27.05 -36.69 -12.42
N HIS A 693 -27.16 -36.20 -11.18
CA HIS A 693 -28.02 -35.06 -10.85
C HIS A 693 -27.74 -33.86 -11.78
N SER A 694 -28.79 -33.23 -12.32
CA SER A 694 -28.65 -32.15 -13.31
C SER A 694 -27.96 -30.92 -12.74
N GLU A 695 -28.29 -30.57 -11.49
CA GLU A 695 -27.61 -29.52 -10.73
C GLU A 695 -26.25 -30.01 -10.19
N PRO A 696 -25.10 -29.49 -10.66
CA PRO A 696 -23.78 -30.01 -10.28
C PRO A 696 -23.45 -29.90 -8.79
N HIS A 697 -24.06 -28.93 -8.08
CA HIS A 697 -23.86 -28.70 -6.65
C HIS A 697 -24.67 -29.65 -5.75
N LEU A 698 -25.69 -30.32 -6.31
CA LEU A 698 -26.48 -31.35 -5.62
C LEU A 698 -26.03 -32.77 -5.98
N ARG A 699 -25.15 -32.90 -6.97
CA ARG A 699 -24.59 -34.18 -7.38
C ARG A 699 -23.68 -34.75 -6.30
N CYS A 700 -23.80 -36.03 -6.02
CA CYS A 700 -22.96 -36.69 -5.02
C CYS A 700 -21.49 -36.74 -5.46
N THR A 701 -20.56 -36.80 -4.51
CA THR A 701 -19.14 -37.01 -4.80
C THR A 701 -18.84 -38.50 -4.97
N SER A 702 -17.67 -38.83 -5.53
CA SER A 702 -17.21 -40.23 -5.62
C SER A 702 -17.07 -40.92 -4.26
N GLU A 703 -16.79 -40.17 -3.20
CA GLU A 703 -16.77 -40.69 -1.83
C GLU A 703 -18.17 -41.03 -1.34
N HIS A 704 -19.16 -40.18 -1.66
CA HIS A 704 -20.55 -40.43 -1.27
C HIS A 704 -21.09 -41.66 -1.97
N ALA A 705 -20.87 -41.77 -3.29
CA ALA A 705 -21.23 -42.93 -4.09
C ALA A 705 -20.56 -44.21 -3.57
N LEU A 706 -19.26 -44.16 -3.25
CA LEU A 706 -18.51 -45.28 -2.69
C LEU A 706 -19.05 -45.71 -1.32
N ASN A 707 -19.27 -44.76 -0.41
CA ASN A 707 -19.79 -45.03 0.92
C ASN A 707 -21.19 -45.64 0.86
N TYR A 708 -22.06 -45.11 -0.01
CA TYR A 708 -23.38 -45.68 -0.25
C TYR A 708 -23.30 -47.11 -0.77
N CYS A 709 -22.43 -47.40 -1.75
CA CYS A 709 -22.22 -48.77 -2.24
C CYS A 709 -21.76 -49.72 -1.12
N ASN A 710 -20.81 -49.28 -0.29
CA ASN A 710 -20.27 -50.11 0.80
C ASN A 710 -21.31 -50.37 1.89
N GLN A 711 -22.12 -49.37 2.25
CA GLN A 711 -23.21 -49.56 3.20
C GLN A 711 -24.28 -50.49 2.65
N LEU A 712 -24.66 -50.31 1.38
CA LEU A 712 -25.60 -51.18 0.68
C LEU A 712 -25.10 -52.64 0.63
N LEU A 713 -23.80 -52.86 0.36
CA LEU A 713 -23.19 -54.19 0.38
C LEU A 713 -23.19 -54.83 1.77
N ASN A 714 -22.89 -54.06 2.82
CA ASN A 714 -22.89 -54.57 4.19
C ASN A 714 -24.29 -54.99 4.67
N GLN A 715 -25.34 -54.37 4.13
CA GLN A 715 -26.72 -54.61 4.50
C GLN A 715 -27.53 -55.27 3.36
N PHE A 716 -26.86 -55.84 2.36
CA PHE A 716 -27.49 -56.24 1.10
C PHE A 716 -28.66 -57.21 1.32
N ASN A 717 -28.50 -58.21 2.18
CA ASN A 717 -29.54 -59.21 2.47
C ASN A 717 -30.62 -58.73 3.47
N GLN A 718 -30.45 -57.56 4.08
CA GLN A 718 -31.32 -57.03 5.14
C GLN A 718 -32.06 -55.76 4.72
N ILE A 719 -31.82 -55.26 3.51
CA ILE A 719 -32.37 -53.98 3.08
C ILE A 719 -33.87 -54.05 2.80
N ASP A 720 -34.59 -53.12 3.41
CA ASP A 720 -35.99 -52.82 3.15
C ASP A 720 -36.14 -51.34 2.74
N ASN A 721 -37.38 -50.89 2.53
CA ASN A 721 -37.65 -49.51 2.11
C ASN A 721 -37.21 -48.48 3.16
N SER A 722 -37.36 -48.79 4.46
CA SER A 722 -36.99 -47.87 5.55
C SER A 722 -35.47 -47.72 5.62
N LEU A 723 -34.75 -48.84 5.61
CA LEU A 723 -33.29 -48.82 5.65
C LEU A 723 -32.70 -48.16 4.39
N LEU A 724 -33.30 -48.39 3.23
CA LEU A 724 -32.89 -47.72 1.99
C LEU A 724 -33.08 -46.20 2.06
N GLU A 725 -34.18 -45.73 2.63
CA GLU A 725 -34.44 -44.30 2.82
C GLU A 725 -33.41 -43.66 3.77
N ASP A 726 -33.11 -44.34 4.88
CA ASP A 726 -32.09 -43.92 5.85
C ASP A 726 -30.68 -43.87 5.22
N LEU A 727 -30.31 -44.90 4.46
CA LEU A 727 -29.03 -44.96 3.73
C LEU A 727 -28.93 -43.84 2.69
N THR A 728 -29.99 -43.62 1.91
CA THR A 728 -30.01 -42.60 0.86
C THR A 728 -29.89 -41.20 1.46
N SER A 729 -30.62 -40.93 2.54
CA SER A 729 -30.63 -39.64 3.23
C SER A 729 -29.32 -39.34 3.95
N SER A 730 -28.70 -40.36 4.57
CA SER A 730 -27.45 -40.19 5.31
C SER A 730 -26.21 -40.05 4.41
N SER A 731 -26.21 -40.63 3.21
CA SER A 731 -25.03 -40.67 2.33
C SER A 731 -25.12 -39.75 1.11
N MET A 732 -26.28 -39.67 0.44
CA MET A 732 -26.46 -39.00 -0.85
C MET A 732 -27.28 -37.71 -0.75
N ASN A 733 -28.41 -37.71 -0.05
CA ASN A 733 -29.33 -36.57 0.05
C ASN A 733 -29.15 -35.76 1.36
N ARG A 734 -27.91 -35.35 1.65
CA ARG A 734 -27.62 -34.61 2.88
C ARG A 734 -28.02 -33.14 2.78
N ALA A 735 -28.63 -32.63 3.86
CA ALA A 735 -29.05 -31.22 3.97
C ALA A 735 -27.87 -30.23 4.07
N HIS A 736 -26.68 -30.71 4.44
CA HIS A 736 -25.49 -29.88 4.64
C HIS A 736 -24.32 -30.40 3.81
N SER A 737 -23.66 -29.48 3.10
CA SER A 737 -22.40 -29.79 2.41
C SER A 737 -21.31 -30.11 3.42
N THR A 738 -20.52 -31.13 3.14
CA THR A 738 -19.31 -31.46 3.90
C THR A 738 -18.10 -30.65 3.44
N LEU A 739 -17.02 -30.72 4.22
CA LEU A 739 -15.72 -30.21 3.79
C LEU A 739 -15.27 -30.84 2.46
N GLU A 740 -15.47 -32.15 2.28
CA GLU A 740 -15.09 -32.82 1.04
C GLU A 740 -15.86 -32.31 -0.17
N ASP A 741 -17.13 -31.95 0.01
CA ASP A 741 -17.93 -31.32 -1.04
C ASP A 741 -17.33 -29.99 -1.46
N LYS A 742 -16.90 -29.15 -0.52
CA LYS A 742 -16.28 -27.84 -0.83
C LYS A 742 -14.88 -27.96 -1.41
N LEU A 743 -14.13 -28.97 -1.00
CA LEU A 743 -12.80 -29.25 -1.57
C LEU A 743 -12.90 -29.85 -2.98
N ARG A 744 -14.01 -30.51 -3.35
CA ARG A 744 -14.21 -31.14 -4.66
C ARG A 744 -15.03 -30.28 -5.62
N THR A 745 -16.04 -29.55 -5.17
CA THR A 745 -16.67 -28.49 -6.00
C THR A 745 -15.69 -27.36 -6.28
#